data_AF-A0A644F4V5-F1
#
_entry.id   AF-A0A644F4V5-F1
#
_cell.length_a   1.000
_cell.length_b   1.000
_cell.length_c   1.000
_cell.angle_alpha   90.00
_cell.angle_beta   90.00
_cell.angle_gamma   90.00
#
_symmetry.space_group_name_H-M   'P 1'
#
loop_
_entity.id
_entity.type
_entity.pdbx_description
1 polymer ?
#
loop_
_entity_poly.entity_id
_entity_poly.type
_entity_poly.pdbx_seq_one_letter_code
_entity_poly.pdbx_strand_id
1 'polypeptide(L)'
;MHALVVLVALATAPSRGGKMSCPKNHYLTGSMCVECAAAIKWCLECTGAGACTRCASGAYLEGGYCKPCDPTCERCTGPGKCTACSEAHCRAQDGTCKEPKDLYTGCSKCVHDTGKCMTCAEGYFHSGAGSTPCTKCADNCLSCKSATECTRAASGYYVNPSTKSPAACTGTNCDTCADDGACTVCKPGYRLSTPSTTSQSATCVSCTGNCSTCDSSKCTFCMPGYALTSDSTCQACQQGCAICADDERQFPGKCLSTGCAQGYYYHSYAKVCAKCPTNCADCYYDEAHSIPVCTRCTDSSQLTVGPKIYGIWCSDLPTKSCKSNEFLENGFCVPCYGAIMNCIGCSDRFRCTECLPGYYLYDNLCVRCDDNCLACENTATNCTNCDDGFVLQNGTCVKVGLVIENCLHADNTTDPTKGCSTCRGGFYVADGACKKCVDNCQLCKGPEISNCILGFNGYRYDSYKNTLEKCEDPNCELCAETAKYCGTCKLGFYISPDDQKCAKGQVENCKVYTYDGSACSECLAGYGISVDGDRCSPCLEGCKGECTDTTCESGVCVQGYYFAEGDTCLTCPSECASYMANSKKLVSCDRCTSGQVFAISSVMGLYCGKLDSNFSSRGAGLISTIVILGLIIVGFIVATPFLVKLAKKRGVRVSKLRSINSGSESHNEFLLEEPDLL
;
A
#
# COMPACT_ATOMS: atom_id res chain seq x y z
N MET A 1 63.98 14.41 28.31
CA MET A 1 64.26 14.96 26.97
C MET A 1 64.11 13.84 25.95
N HIS A 2 63.37 14.10 24.87
CA HIS A 2 63.11 13.22 23.72
C HIS A 2 62.11 12.05 23.93
N ALA A 3 60.81 12.39 23.85
CA ALA A 3 59.77 11.66 23.10
C ALA A 3 58.39 12.21 23.53
N LEU A 4 58.10 13.45 23.13
CA LEU A 4 56.84 14.14 23.43
C LEU A 4 56.44 14.96 22.20
N VAL A 5 56.29 14.27 21.07
CA VAL A 5 55.69 14.78 19.83
C VAL A 5 55.02 13.57 19.18
N VAL A 6 53.81 13.77 18.64
CA VAL A 6 52.91 12.79 17.98
C VAL A 6 51.91 12.09 18.91
N LEU A 7 50.93 12.85 19.43
CA LEU A 7 49.62 12.33 19.85
C LEU A 7 48.51 13.37 19.63
N VAL A 8 48.52 14.03 18.47
CA VAL A 8 47.38 14.78 17.95
C VAL A 8 47.26 14.45 16.46
N ALA A 9 46.44 13.46 16.14
CA ALA A 9 45.76 13.20 14.87
C ALA A 9 45.47 11.69 14.80
N LEU A 10 44.23 11.33 15.13
CA LEU A 10 43.43 10.23 14.54
C LEU A 10 42.11 10.13 15.33
N ALA A 11 41.35 11.23 15.32
CA ALA A 11 39.90 11.11 15.36
C ALA A 11 39.46 10.82 13.92
N THR A 12 39.40 9.54 13.57
CA THR A 12 38.76 9.08 12.34
C THR A 12 37.72 8.03 12.71
N ALA A 13 36.47 8.44 12.48
CA ALA A 13 35.21 7.72 12.33
C ALA A 13 35.07 6.29 12.92
N PRO A 14 33.99 6.00 13.67
CA PRO A 14 33.57 4.61 13.85
C PRO A 14 33.07 4.08 12.50
N SER A 15 33.87 3.25 11.84
CA SER A 15 33.38 2.42 10.74
C SER A 15 32.47 1.31 11.29
N ARG A 16 31.19 1.64 11.52
CA ARG A 16 30.11 0.64 11.58
C ARG A 16 29.89 0.11 10.16
N GLY A 17 30.70 -0.85 9.75
CA GLY A 17 30.62 -1.50 8.43
C GLY A 17 30.27 -2.98 8.54
N GLY A 18 29.11 -3.32 9.09
CA GLY A 18 28.50 -4.62 8.78
C GLY A 18 28.00 -4.56 7.34
N LYS A 19 28.47 -5.46 6.46
CA LYS A 19 27.94 -5.55 5.09
C LYS A 19 26.44 -5.83 5.15
N MET A 20 25.64 -4.87 4.71
CA MET A 20 24.20 -5.01 4.51
C MET A 20 23.97 -6.16 3.51
N SER A 21 23.13 -7.13 3.86
CA SER A 21 22.76 -8.26 2.99
C SER A 21 21.24 -8.28 2.84
N CYS A 22 20.78 -8.29 1.59
CA CYS A 22 19.35 -8.34 1.29
C CYS A 22 18.80 -9.78 1.40
N PRO A 23 17.46 -9.93 1.59
CA PRO A 23 16.81 -11.22 1.47
C PRO A 23 17.07 -11.87 0.11
N LYS A 24 16.83 -13.18 0.00
CA LYS A 24 16.81 -13.86 -1.29
C LYS A 24 15.79 -13.16 -2.22
N ASN A 25 16.08 -13.11 -3.53
CA ASN A 25 15.27 -12.42 -4.55
C ASN A 25 15.27 -10.88 -4.45
N HIS A 26 16.25 -10.29 -3.75
CA HIS A 26 16.44 -8.85 -3.67
C HIS A 26 17.90 -8.48 -3.96
N TYR A 27 18.10 -7.28 -4.48
CA TYR A 27 19.43 -6.69 -4.63
C TYR A 27 19.55 -5.38 -3.86
N LEU A 28 20.78 -5.04 -3.47
CA LEU A 28 21.08 -3.83 -2.70
C LEU A 28 21.28 -2.63 -3.65
N THR A 29 20.60 -1.52 -3.38
CA THR A 29 20.81 -0.21 -3.99
C THR A 29 20.86 0.86 -2.90
N GLY A 30 22.05 1.40 -2.62
CA GLY A 30 22.25 2.21 -1.41
C GLY A 30 21.98 1.38 -0.16
N SER A 31 21.08 1.87 0.70
CA SER A 31 20.59 1.23 1.93
C SER A 31 19.25 0.51 1.73
N MET A 32 18.82 0.36 0.48
CA MET A 32 17.57 -0.29 0.11
C MET A 32 17.84 -1.67 -0.47
N CYS A 33 17.07 -2.66 -0.04
CA CYS A 33 16.86 -3.86 -0.82
C CYS A 33 15.73 -3.58 -1.81
N VAL A 34 15.86 -4.01 -3.06
CA VAL A 34 14.81 -3.90 -4.07
C VAL A 34 14.50 -5.31 -4.55
N GLU A 35 13.22 -5.68 -4.52
CA GLU A 35 12.76 -6.96 -5.03
C GLU A 35 13.03 -7.08 -6.53
N CYS A 36 13.59 -8.21 -6.95
CA CYS A 36 13.93 -8.45 -8.35
C CYS A 36 12.72 -8.33 -9.28
N ALA A 37 11.55 -8.83 -8.87
CA ALA A 37 10.33 -8.79 -9.68
C ALA A 37 9.73 -7.38 -9.81
N ALA A 38 10.00 -6.49 -8.85
CA ALA A 38 9.58 -5.09 -8.88
C ALA A 38 10.45 -4.25 -9.81
N ALA A 39 11.75 -4.54 -9.89
CA ALA A 39 12.68 -3.81 -10.78
C ALA A 39 12.75 -4.41 -12.20
N ILE A 40 12.64 -5.73 -12.32
CA ILE A 40 12.82 -6.46 -13.58
C ILE A 40 11.63 -7.40 -13.74
N LYS A 41 10.75 -7.11 -14.71
CA LYS A 41 9.55 -7.92 -14.91
C LYS A 41 9.91 -9.39 -15.18
N TRP A 42 9.15 -10.29 -14.56
CA TRP A 42 9.34 -11.75 -14.60
C TRP A 42 10.67 -12.25 -14.02
N CYS A 43 11.43 -11.42 -13.32
CA CYS A 43 12.66 -11.85 -12.67
C CYS A 43 12.39 -12.38 -11.25
N LEU A 44 12.81 -13.63 -10.98
CA LEU A 44 12.71 -14.25 -9.66
C LEU A 44 13.97 -14.04 -8.82
N GLU A 45 15.15 -14.02 -9.43
CA GLU A 45 16.43 -13.80 -8.73
C GLU A 45 17.32 -12.87 -9.55
N CYS A 46 18.07 -12.00 -8.88
CA CYS A 46 18.92 -10.99 -9.51
C CYS A 46 20.05 -10.56 -8.57
N THR A 47 21.09 -9.94 -9.13
CA THR A 47 22.24 -9.41 -8.38
C THR A 47 22.34 -7.89 -8.42
N GLY A 48 21.48 -7.22 -9.19
CA GLY A 48 21.47 -5.79 -9.41
C GLY A 48 20.41 -5.35 -10.41
N ALA A 49 20.29 -4.04 -10.62
CA ALA A 49 19.44 -3.48 -11.66
C ALA A 49 19.87 -4.01 -13.04
N GLY A 50 18.94 -4.63 -13.77
CA GLY A 50 19.22 -5.26 -15.06
C GLY A 50 20.15 -6.48 -15.01
N ALA A 51 20.33 -7.10 -13.84
CA ALA A 51 21.19 -8.26 -13.64
C ALA A 51 20.38 -9.45 -13.09
N CYS A 52 19.31 -9.81 -13.80
CA CYS A 52 18.52 -11.00 -13.50
C CYS A 52 19.33 -12.29 -13.73
N THR A 53 19.15 -13.27 -12.85
CA THR A 53 19.79 -14.59 -12.91
C THR A 53 18.80 -15.72 -13.07
N ARG A 54 17.53 -15.51 -12.69
CA ARG A 54 16.47 -16.52 -12.85
C ARG A 54 15.14 -15.88 -13.20
N CYS A 55 14.51 -16.35 -14.28
CA CYS A 55 13.20 -15.88 -14.73
C CYS A 55 12.06 -16.77 -14.21
N ALA A 56 10.86 -16.20 -14.16
CA ALA A 56 9.62 -16.91 -13.91
C ALA A 56 9.27 -17.84 -15.08
N SER A 57 8.35 -18.78 -14.85
CA SER A 57 7.79 -19.62 -15.92
C SER A 57 7.17 -18.74 -17.02
N GLY A 58 7.27 -19.19 -18.27
CA GLY A 58 6.84 -18.39 -19.42
C GLY A 58 7.80 -17.26 -19.82
N ALA A 59 9.01 -17.16 -19.23
CA ALA A 59 10.04 -16.22 -19.65
C ALA A 59 11.43 -16.87 -19.71
N TYR A 60 12.30 -16.36 -20.58
CA TYR A 60 13.70 -16.77 -20.71
C TYR A 60 14.66 -15.62 -20.40
N LEU A 61 15.86 -15.96 -19.93
CA LEU A 61 16.89 -14.98 -19.55
C LEU A 61 17.75 -14.61 -20.76
N GLU A 62 17.86 -13.32 -21.05
CA GLU A 62 18.76 -12.79 -22.09
C GLU A 62 19.30 -11.43 -21.66
N GLY A 63 20.63 -11.27 -21.67
CA GLY A 63 21.28 -9.98 -21.38
C GLY A 63 20.99 -9.40 -19.99
N GLY A 64 20.67 -10.25 -19.00
CA GLY A 64 20.32 -9.82 -17.64
C GLY A 64 18.85 -9.43 -17.45
N TYR A 65 18.00 -9.64 -18.45
CA TYR A 65 16.56 -9.38 -18.38
C TYR A 65 15.75 -10.62 -18.77
N CYS A 66 14.52 -10.69 -18.28
CA CYS A 66 13.58 -11.75 -18.64
C CYS A 66 12.70 -11.30 -19.80
N LYS A 67 12.65 -12.10 -20.86
CA LYS A 67 11.80 -11.87 -22.02
C LYS A 67 10.72 -12.94 -22.07
N PRO A 68 9.48 -12.61 -22.46
CA PRO A 68 8.40 -13.58 -22.48
C PRO A 68 8.67 -14.62 -23.57
N CYS A 69 8.26 -15.86 -23.30
CA CYS A 69 8.21 -16.90 -24.31
C CYS A 69 7.14 -16.58 -25.36
N ASP A 70 7.26 -17.22 -26.53
CA ASP A 70 6.15 -17.28 -27.46
C ASP A 70 4.91 -17.88 -26.74
N PRO A 71 3.68 -17.36 -26.93
CA PRO A 71 2.47 -17.86 -26.27
C PRO A 71 2.21 -19.35 -26.50
N THR A 72 2.75 -19.92 -27.59
CA THR A 72 2.68 -21.36 -27.86
C THR A 72 3.54 -22.19 -26.90
N CYS A 73 4.56 -21.60 -26.27
CA CYS A 73 5.44 -22.27 -25.31
C CYS A 73 4.96 -22.07 -23.85
N GLU A 74 5.10 -23.11 -23.03
CA GLU A 74 5.06 -23.00 -21.56
C GLU A 74 6.44 -22.57 -21.02
N ARG A 75 7.50 -23.18 -21.57
CA ARG A 75 8.90 -22.91 -21.21
C ARG A 75 9.73 -22.77 -22.47
N CYS A 76 10.72 -21.89 -22.45
CA CYS A 76 11.57 -21.62 -23.61
C CYS A 76 13.00 -21.23 -23.20
N THR A 77 13.92 -21.29 -24.16
CA THR A 77 15.33 -20.83 -23.99
C THR A 77 15.68 -19.63 -24.87
N GLY A 78 14.71 -19.16 -25.66
CA GLY A 78 14.89 -18.04 -26.58
C GLY A 78 13.68 -17.89 -27.51
N PRO A 79 13.73 -16.91 -28.43
CA PRO A 79 12.66 -16.69 -29.40
C PRO A 79 12.38 -17.95 -30.22
N GLY A 80 11.14 -18.44 -30.22
CA GLY A 80 10.72 -19.64 -30.95
C GLY A 80 11.36 -20.96 -30.48
N LYS A 81 12.16 -20.95 -29.41
CA LYS A 81 12.85 -22.13 -28.87
C LYS A 81 12.12 -22.67 -27.64
N CYS A 82 10.98 -23.33 -27.86
CA CYS A 82 10.21 -23.95 -26.78
C CYS A 82 10.92 -25.20 -26.23
N THR A 83 10.96 -25.34 -24.91
CA THR A 83 11.38 -26.57 -24.21
C THR A 83 10.19 -27.37 -23.70
N ALA A 84 9.03 -26.74 -23.55
CA ALA A 84 7.73 -27.36 -23.31
C ALA A 84 6.65 -26.52 -24.00
N CYS A 85 5.65 -27.18 -24.59
CA CYS A 85 4.51 -26.50 -25.21
C CYS A 85 3.43 -26.16 -24.18
N SER A 86 2.75 -25.03 -24.38
CA SER A 86 1.57 -24.68 -23.58
C SER A 86 0.46 -25.72 -23.73
N GLU A 87 -0.50 -25.71 -22.81
CA GLU A 87 -1.56 -26.73 -22.79
C GLU A 87 -2.43 -26.76 -24.06
N ALA A 88 -2.48 -25.67 -24.82
CA ALA A 88 -3.24 -25.59 -26.06
C ALA A 88 -2.46 -26.10 -27.30
N HIS A 89 -1.14 -26.29 -27.20
CA HIS A 89 -0.26 -26.52 -28.35
C HIS A 89 0.47 -27.86 -28.30
N CYS A 90 0.89 -28.35 -29.48
CA CYS A 90 1.58 -29.62 -29.64
C CYS A 90 3.02 -29.45 -30.09
N ARG A 91 3.90 -30.27 -29.53
CA ARG A 91 5.31 -30.32 -29.92
C ARG A 91 5.48 -31.04 -31.24
N ALA A 92 5.97 -30.33 -32.26
CA ALA A 92 6.33 -30.87 -33.54
C ALA A 92 7.68 -31.61 -33.48
N GLN A 93 7.96 -32.43 -34.50
CA GLN A 93 9.21 -33.20 -34.60
C GLN A 93 10.45 -32.30 -34.72
N ASP A 94 10.29 -31.08 -35.24
CA ASP A 94 11.32 -30.03 -35.31
C ASP A 94 11.55 -29.32 -33.96
N GLY A 95 10.80 -29.68 -32.91
CA GLY A 95 10.88 -29.09 -31.58
C GLY A 95 10.06 -27.81 -31.37
N THR A 96 9.36 -27.32 -32.39
CA THR A 96 8.47 -26.15 -32.28
C THR A 96 7.10 -26.51 -31.71
N CYS A 97 6.39 -25.53 -31.14
CA CYS A 97 5.01 -25.70 -30.67
C CYS A 97 4.04 -25.14 -31.71
N LYS A 98 3.12 -25.98 -32.19
CA LYS A 98 2.12 -25.60 -33.21
C LYS A 98 0.72 -26.00 -32.75
N GLU A 99 -0.28 -25.43 -33.40
CA GLU A 99 -1.68 -25.77 -33.15
C GLU A 99 -1.93 -27.27 -33.44
N PRO A 100 -2.74 -27.98 -32.64
CA PRO A 100 -2.97 -29.41 -32.81
C PRO A 100 -3.39 -29.82 -34.24
N LYS A 101 -4.24 -29.00 -34.86
CA LYS A 101 -4.75 -29.17 -36.23
C LYS A 101 -3.66 -29.11 -37.32
N ASP A 102 -2.56 -28.40 -37.05
CA ASP A 102 -1.48 -28.18 -38.02
C ASP A 102 -0.51 -29.36 -38.06
N LEU A 103 -0.41 -30.14 -36.97
CA LEU A 103 0.39 -31.37 -36.94
C LEU A 103 -0.41 -32.61 -37.27
N TYR A 104 -1.64 -32.70 -36.75
CA TYR A 104 -2.47 -33.89 -36.85
C TYR A 104 -3.85 -33.50 -37.36
N THR A 105 -4.16 -33.92 -38.58
CA THR A 105 -5.47 -33.71 -39.19
C THR A 105 -6.57 -34.18 -38.24
N GLY A 106 -7.49 -33.27 -37.90
CA GLY A 106 -8.63 -33.59 -37.05
C GLY A 106 -8.31 -33.73 -35.56
N CYS A 107 -7.18 -33.20 -35.08
CA CYS A 107 -6.86 -33.15 -33.67
C CYS A 107 -7.26 -31.80 -33.04
N SER A 108 -7.85 -31.85 -31.84
CA SER A 108 -8.15 -30.65 -31.04
C SER A 108 -7.26 -30.50 -29.81
N LYS A 109 -6.75 -31.61 -29.24
CA LYS A 109 -5.81 -31.60 -28.11
C LYS A 109 -4.85 -32.77 -28.20
N CYS A 110 -3.60 -32.57 -27.77
CA CYS A 110 -2.58 -33.61 -27.69
C CYS A 110 -2.12 -33.84 -26.25
N VAL A 111 -1.50 -35.01 -26.01
CA VAL A 111 -0.73 -35.27 -24.78
C VAL A 111 0.51 -34.37 -24.82
N HIS A 112 0.60 -33.43 -23.88
CA HIS A 112 1.70 -32.45 -23.78
C HIS A 112 3.07 -33.14 -23.93
N ASP A 113 3.96 -32.52 -24.71
CA ASP A 113 5.35 -32.94 -24.99
C ASP A 113 5.61 -34.32 -25.63
N THR A 114 4.59 -35.16 -25.88
CA THR A 114 4.79 -36.52 -26.47
C THR A 114 4.31 -36.67 -27.92
N GLY A 115 3.66 -35.65 -28.50
CA GLY A 115 3.26 -35.65 -29.92
C GLY A 115 2.19 -36.68 -30.26
N LYS A 116 1.24 -36.93 -29.36
CA LYS A 116 0.08 -37.82 -29.61
C LYS A 116 -1.21 -37.06 -29.44
N CYS A 117 -2.12 -37.17 -30.40
CA CYS A 117 -3.45 -36.58 -30.27
C CYS A 117 -4.26 -37.32 -29.19
N MET A 118 -4.79 -36.58 -28.21
CA MET A 118 -5.61 -37.09 -27.11
C MET A 118 -7.11 -36.91 -27.41
N THR A 119 -7.46 -35.79 -28.03
CA THR A 119 -8.86 -35.43 -28.32
C THR A 119 -8.98 -35.03 -29.78
N CYS A 120 -9.96 -35.60 -30.46
CA CYS A 120 -10.25 -35.26 -31.84
C CYS A 120 -11.05 -33.95 -31.93
N ALA A 121 -10.84 -33.21 -33.01
CA ALA A 121 -11.62 -32.03 -33.35
C ALA A 121 -13.06 -32.40 -33.72
N GLU A 122 -13.95 -31.42 -33.68
CA GLU A 122 -15.32 -31.63 -34.18
C GLU A 122 -15.29 -32.10 -35.63
N GLY A 123 -16.17 -33.05 -35.94
CA GLY A 123 -16.19 -33.77 -37.21
C GLY A 123 -15.17 -34.90 -37.31
N TYR A 124 -14.53 -35.29 -36.21
CA TYR A 124 -13.65 -36.45 -36.14
C TYR A 124 -14.00 -37.34 -34.94
N PHE A 125 -13.81 -38.66 -35.08
CA PHE A 125 -13.97 -39.62 -33.99
C PHE A 125 -12.68 -40.40 -33.74
N HIS A 126 -12.53 -40.89 -32.51
CA HIS A 126 -11.34 -41.64 -32.11
C HIS A 126 -11.44 -43.09 -32.58
N SER A 127 -10.60 -43.51 -33.53
CA SER A 127 -10.71 -44.84 -34.17
C SER A 127 -10.03 -45.99 -33.41
N GLY A 128 -9.24 -45.69 -32.39
CA GLY A 128 -8.59 -46.70 -31.53
C GLY A 128 -7.41 -47.41 -32.22
N ALA A 129 -6.19 -47.05 -31.79
CA ALA A 129 -4.86 -47.53 -32.20
C ALA A 129 -4.28 -46.97 -33.53
N GLY A 130 -3.12 -46.30 -33.43
CA GLY A 130 -2.33 -45.75 -34.55
C GLY A 130 -1.64 -44.42 -34.20
N SER A 131 -0.72 -43.94 -35.07
CA SER A 131 -0.04 -42.63 -34.94
C SER A 131 -0.94 -41.42 -35.28
N THR A 132 -2.11 -41.67 -35.88
CA THR A 132 -3.18 -40.68 -36.13
C THR A 132 -4.51 -41.23 -35.59
N PRO A 133 -4.87 -40.94 -34.33
CA PRO A 133 -6.01 -41.57 -33.66
C PRO A 133 -7.38 -41.00 -34.07
N CYS A 134 -7.42 -39.96 -34.92
CA CYS A 134 -8.63 -39.25 -35.30
C CYS A 134 -8.99 -39.50 -36.77
N THR A 135 -10.19 -40.03 -36.99
CA THR A 135 -10.73 -40.29 -38.33
C THR A 135 -11.86 -39.33 -38.62
N LYS A 136 -11.89 -38.75 -39.84
CA LYS A 136 -12.93 -37.80 -40.26
C LYS A 136 -14.29 -38.50 -40.29
N CYS A 137 -15.30 -37.85 -39.73
CA CYS A 137 -16.70 -38.22 -39.94
C CYS A 137 -17.12 -37.97 -41.40
N ALA A 138 -18.29 -38.47 -41.79
CA ALA A 138 -18.93 -38.07 -43.04
C ALA A 138 -19.04 -36.54 -43.15
N ASP A 139 -18.98 -36.01 -44.37
CA ASP A 139 -19.09 -34.57 -44.60
C ASP A 139 -20.38 -34.01 -43.98
N ASN A 140 -20.28 -32.83 -43.38
CA ASN A 140 -21.36 -32.16 -42.65
C ASN A 140 -21.82 -32.89 -41.36
N CYS A 141 -20.95 -33.69 -40.75
CA CYS A 141 -21.15 -34.29 -39.44
C CYS A 141 -20.19 -33.69 -38.40
N LEU A 142 -20.69 -33.27 -37.24
CA LEU A 142 -19.91 -32.74 -36.10
C LEU A 142 -19.47 -33.82 -35.11
N SER A 143 -20.23 -34.90 -34.94
CA SER A 143 -19.81 -36.06 -34.15
C SER A 143 -20.39 -37.34 -34.72
N CYS A 144 -19.60 -38.41 -34.70
CA CYS A 144 -19.97 -39.69 -35.28
C CYS A 144 -19.42 -40.86 -34.44
N LYS A 145 -20.04 -42.04 -34.55
CA LYS A 145 -19.50 -43.28 -33.97
C LYS A 145 -18.55 -44.01 -34.90
N SER A 146 -18.72 -43.79 -36.21
CA SER A 146 -17.90 -44.35 -37.27
C SER A 146 -17.86 -43.36 -38.44
N ALA A 147 -17.05 -43.62 -39.46
CA ALA A 147 -16.98 -42.75 -40.64
C ALA A 147 -18.33 -42.59 -41.37
N THR A 148 -19.30 -43.49 -41.14
CA THR A 148 -20.61 -43.50 -41.80
C THR A 148 -21.79 -43.28 -40.85
N GLU A 149 -21.62 -43.44 -39.54
CA GLU A 149 -22.70 -43.27 -38.55
C GLU A 149 -22.57 -41.93 -37.81
N CYS A 150 -23.22 -40.89 -38.34
CA CYS A 150 -23.28 -39.58 -37.73
C CYS A 150 -24.24 -39.54 -36.53
N THR A 151 -23.81 -38.92 -35.44
CA THR A 151 -24.63 -38.71 -34.23
C THR A 151 -25.05 -37.26 -34.05
N ARG A 152 -24.26 -36.30 -34.59
CA ARG A 152 -24.61 -34.87 -34.59
C ARG A 152 -24.20 -34.26 -35.92
N ALA A 153 -25.15 -33.70 -36.65
CA ALA A 153 -24.90 -33.04 -37.93
C ALA A 153 -24.37 -31.60 -37.73
N ALA A 154 -23.73 -31.04 -38.75
CA ALA A 154 -23.27 -29.66 -38.79
C ALA A 154 -24.40 -28.66 -39.01
N SER A 155 -24.13 -27.38 -38.76
CA SER A 155 -25.06 -26.28 -39.05
C SER A 155 -25.63 -26.39 -40.46
N GLY A 156 -26.96 -26.36 -40.57
CA GLY A 156 -27.73 -26.53 -41.79
C GLY A 156 -27.99 -27.99 -42.19
N TYR A 157 -27.72 -28.96 -41.33
CA TYR A 157 -27.94 -30.39 -41.59
C TYR A 157 -28.62 -31.10 -40.41
N TYR A 158 -29.28 -32.21 -40.68
CA TYR A 158 -29.82 -33.14 -39.67
C TYR A 158 -29.30 -34.56 -39.90
N VAL A 159 -29.34 -35.39 -38.86
CA VAL A 159 -28.99 -36.81 -38.99
C VAL A 159 -30.22 -37.57 -39.48
N ASN A 160 -30.17 -38.08 -40.71
CA ASN A 160 -31.27 -38.87 -41.24
C ASN A 160 -31.46 -40.16 -40.41
N PRO A 161 -32.63 -40.40 -39.81
CA PRO A 161 -32.83 -41.54 -38.91
C PRO A 161 -32.61 -42.91 -39.55
N SER A 162 -32.87 -43.02 -40.86
CA SER A 162 -32.79 -44.25 -41.65
C SER A 162 -31.38 -44.53 -42.16
N THR A 163 -30.67 -43.52 -42.68
CA THR A 163 -29.34 -43.70 -43.25
C THR A 163 -28.20 -43.44 -42.25
N LYS A 164 -28.51 -42.84 -41.08
CA LYS A 164 -27.55 -42.34 -40.09
C LYS A 164 -26.51 -41.36 -40.66
N SER A 165 -26.78 -40.77 -41.83
CA SER A 165 -25.92 -39.81 -42.50
C SER A 165 -26.48 -38.39 -42.41
N PRO A 166 -25.63 -37.34 -42.49
CA PRO A 166 -26.11 -35.97 -42.60
C PRO A 166 -26.93 -35.76 -43.87
N ALA A 167 -28.07 -35.08 -43.74
CA ALA A 167 -28.89 -34.60 -44.84
C ALA A 167 -29.12 -33.09 -44.67
N ALA A 168 -29.08 -32.33 -45.77
CA ALA A 168 -29.18 -30.88 -45.71
C ALA A 168 -30.59 -30.44 -45.34
N CYS A 169 -30.70 -29.43 -44.49
CA CYS A 169 -31.95 -28.72 -44.27
C CYS A 169 -32.29 -27.92 -45.53
N THR A 170 -33.48 -28.10 -46.09
CA THR A 170 -33.93 -27.31 -47.26
C THR A 170 -34.43 -25.91 -46.88
N GLY A 171 -34.69 -25.68 -45.59
CA GLY A 171 -35.14 -24.40 -45.05
C GLY A 171 -34.09 -23.28 -45.20
N THR A 172 -34.48 -22.17 -45.83
CA THR A 172 -33.61 -20.99 -45.97
C THR A 172 -33.23 -20.42 -44.60
N ASN A 173 -31.94 -20.11 -44.40
CA ASN A 173 -31.38 -19.60 -43.14
C ASN A 173 -31.59 -20.51 -41.90
N CYS A 174 -31.87 -21.79 -42.11
CA CYS A 174 -31.99 -22.78 -41.03
C CYS A 174 -30.62 -23.27 -40.55
N ASP A 175 -30.47 -23.40 -39.24
CA ASP A 175 -29.26 -23.91 -38.57
C ASP A 175 -29.42 -25.36 -38.09
N THR A 176 -30.56 -25.72 -37.50
CA THR A 176 -30.91 -27.10 -37.13
C THR A 176 -32.32 -27.41 -37.60
N CYS A 177 -32.54 -28.59 -38.17
CA CYS A 177 -33.86 -29.08 -38.56
C CYS A 177 -34.09 -30.51 -38.03
N ALA A 178 -35.36 -30.90 -37.85
CA ALA A 178 -35.72 -32.26 -37.42
C ALA A 178 -35.81 -33.26 -38.58
N ASP A 179 -36.16 -32.75 -39.77
CA ASP A 179 -36.32 -33.47 -41.03
C ASP A 179 -36.09 -32.52 -42.21
N ASP A 180 -36.37 -33.00 -43.44
CA ASP A 180 -36.15 -32.31 -44.72
C ASP A 180 -36.80 -30.90 -44.81
N GLY A 181 -37.75 -30.52 -43.93
CA GLY A 181 -38.45 -29.24 -44.04
C GLY A 181 -38.76 -28.48 -42.75
N ALA A 182 -38.68 -29.10 -41.56
CA ALA A 182 -39.02 -28.43 -40.30
C ALA A 182 -37.77 -27.86 -39.60
N CYS A 183 -37.53 -26.55 -39.77
CA CYS A 183 -36.47 -25.86 -39.04
C CYS A 183 -36.80 -25.73 -37.55
N THR A 184 -35.86 -26.07 -36.69
CA THR A 184 -35.99 -26.02 -35.22
C THR A 184 -35.05 -24.97 -34.59
N VAL A 185 -33.97 -24.61 -35.26
CA VAL A 185 -33.06 -23.52 -34.85
C VAL A 185 -32.62 -22.75 -36.10
N CYS A 186 -32.69 -21.43 -36.07
CA CYS A 186 -32.26 -20.57 -37.18
C CYS A 186 -30.80 -20.12 -37.01
N LYS A 187 -30.16 -19.75 -38.12
CA LYS A 187 -28.79 -19.20 -38.09
C LYS A 187 -28.74 -17.89 -37.29
N PRO A 188 -27.59 -17.52 -36.68
CA PRO A 188 -27.45 -16.25 -35.99
C PRO A 188 -27.94 -15.07 -36.84
N GLY A 189 -28.73 -14.17 -36.24
CA GLY A 189 -29.41 -13.09 -36.91
C GLY A 189 -30.79 -13.44 -37.46
N TYR A 190 -31.32 -14.65 -37.21
CA TYR A 190 -32.64 -15.09 -37.63
C TYR A 190 -33.38 -15.80 -36.50
N ARG A 191 -34.72 -15.77 -36.54
CA ARG A 191 -35.61 -16.51 -35.61
C ARG A 191 -36.66 -17.31 -36.36
N LEU A 192 -37.28 -18.28 -35.69
CA LEU A 192 -38.41 -19.02 -36.24
C LEU A 192 -39.64 -18.12 -36.42
N SER A 193 -40.33 -18.26 -37.55
CA SER A 193 -41.63 -17.63 -37.83
C SER A 193 -42.70 -18.23 -36.91
N THR A 194 -43.59 -17.39 -36.38
CA THR A 194 -44.77 -17.88 -35.65
C THR A 194 -45.71 -18.62 -36.61
N PRO A 195 -46.05 -19.90 -36.36
CA PRO A 195 -46.91 -20.66 -37.26
C PRO A 195 -48.33 -20.06 -37.23
N SER A 196 -48.81 -19.58 -38.38
CA SER A 196 -50.12 -18.95 -38.52
C SER A 196 -51.27 -19.97 -38.65
N THR A 197 -50.98 -21.24 -38.93
CA THR A 197 -51.93 -22.37 -38.95
C THR A 197 -51.21 -23.72 -38.77
N THR A 198 -51.95 -24.77 -38.39
CA THR A 198 -51.49 -26.13 -38.02
C THR A 198 -50.84 -26.95 -39.15
N SER A 199 -50.43 -26.35 -40.27
CA SER A 199 -49.93 -27.08 -41.46
C SER A 199 -48.80 -26.40 -42.22
N GLN A 200 -48.14 -25.38 -41.65
CA GLN A 200 -46.94 -24.77 -42.24
C GLN A 200 -45.71 -24.98 -41.36
N SER A 201 -44.65 -25.50 -41.96
CA SER A 201 -43.34 -25.66 -41.33
C SER A 201 -42.74 -24.29 -40.96
N ALA A 202 -42.12 -24.18 -39.79
CA ALA A 202 -41.51 -22.93 -39.34
C ALA A 202 -40.34 -22.50 -40.24
N THR A 203 -40.32 -21.23 -40.66
CA THR A 203 -39.29 -20.63 -41.53
C THR A 203 -38.47 -19.60 -40.75
N CYS A 204 -37.25 -19.28 -41.20
CA CYS A 204 -36.36 -18.35 -40.51
C CYS A 204 -36.48 -16.92 -41.03
N VAL A 205 -36.89 -15.98 -40.16
CA VAL A 205 -37.03 -14.55 -40.46
C VAL A 205 -35.93 -13.74 -39.77
N SER A 206 -35.43 -12.69 -40.43
CA SER A 206 -34.29 -11.90 -39.93
C SER A 206 -34.63 -11.12 -38.65
N CYS A 207 -33.70 -11.10 -37.72
CA CYS A 207 -33.66 -10.17 -36.60
C CYS A 207 -33.19 -8.78 -37.06
N THR A 208 -33.71 -7.73 -36.44
CA THR A 208 -33.33 -6.34 -36.72
C THR A 208 -32.30 -5.82 -35.71
N GLY A 209 -31.49 -4.83 -36.10
CA GLY A 209 -30.69 -4.05 -35.15
C GLY A 209 -29.50 -4.79 -34.52
N ASN A 210 -28.62 -5.39 -35.33
CA ASN A 210 -27.38 -6.06 -34.89
C ASN A 210 -27.57 -7.19 -33.86
N CYS A 211 -28.74 -7.81 -33.89
CA CYS A 211 -29.14 -8.84 -32.94
C CYS A 211 -28.77 -10.24 -33.42
N SER A 212 -28.17 -11.05 -32.54
CA SER A 212 -27.82 -12.46 -32.80
C SER A 212 -29.04 -13.39 -32.63
N THR A 213 -29.87 -13.16 -31.61
CA THR A 213 -31.12 -13.92 -31.39
C THR A 213 -32.23 -12.99 -30.89
N CYS A 214 -33.43 -13.13 -31.45
CA CYS A 214 -34.55 -12.24 -31.16
C CYS A 214 -35.88 -12.99 -30.99
N ASP A 215 -36.75 -12.48 -30.13
CA ASP A 215 -38.16 -12.84 -30.06
C ASP A 215 -39.01 -11.75 -30.71
N SER A 216 -39.64 -12.09 -31.84
CA SER A 216 -40.54 -11.23 -32.63
C SER A 216 -39.89 -9.94 -33.18
N SER A 217 -39.44 -9.03 -32.32
CA SER A 217 -38.66 -7.83 -32.68
C SER A 217 -37.74 -7.37 -31.54
N LYS A 218 -37.76 -8.06 -30.40
CA LYS A 218 -36.94 -7.78 -29.22
C LYS A 218 -35.70 -8.65 -29.27
N CYS A 219 -34.52 -8.04 -29.15
CA CYS A 219 -33.29 -8.78 -29.07
C CYS A 219 -33.13 -9.45 -27.70
N THR A 220 -32.58 -10.66 -27.68
CA THR A 220 -32.23 -11.38 -26.45
C THR A 220 -30.72 -11.62 -26.34
N PHE A 221 -29.99 -11.71 -27.46
CA PHE A 221 -28.54 -11.68 -27.48
C PHE A 221 -28.02 -10.87 -28.67
N CYS A 222 -27.08 -9.98 -28.43
CA CYS A 222 -26.48 -9.13 -29.46
C CYS A 222 -25.29 -9.79 -30.17
N MET A 223 -24.96 -9.31 -31.36
CA MET A 223 -23.71 -9.71 -32.04
C MET A 223 -22.47 -9.20 -31.28
N PRO A 224 -21.29 -9.84 -31.41
CA PRO A 224 -20.05 -9.37 -30.79
C PRO A 224 -19.78 -7.88 -31.07
N GLY A 225 -19.35 -7.14 -30.05
CA GLY A 225 -19.19 -5.68 -30.11
C GLY A 225 -20.46 -4.87 -29.81
N TYR A 226 -21.56 -5.51 -29.40
CA TYR A 226 -22.79 -4.86 -28.96
C TYR A 226 -23.30 -5.43 -27.63
N ALA A 227 -23.88 -4.59 -26.79
CA ALA A 227 -24.54 -4.94 -25.54
C ALA A 227 -26.06 -4.81 -25.65
N LEU A 228 -26.78 -5.68 -24.93
CA LEU A 228 -28.23 -5.66 -24.84
C LEU A 228 -28.68 -4.55 -23.89
N THR A 229 -29.65 -3.74 -24.32
CA THR A 229 -30.26 -2.66 -23.53
C THR A 229 -31.62 -3.07 -22.97
N SER A 230 -32.14 -2.31 -22.01
CA SER A 230 -33.42 -2.59 -21.33
C SER A 230 -34.64 -2.53 -22.27
N ASP A 231 -34.55 -1.81 -23.39
CA ASP A 231 -35.55 -1.79 -24.46
C ASP A 231 -35.41 -2.97 -25.45
N SER A 232 -34.54 -3.94 -25.16
CA SER A 232 -34.25 -5.11 -26.01
C SER A 232 -33.64 -4.74 -27.36
N THR A 233 -32.82 -3.68 -27.42
CA THR A 233 -32.02 -3.31 -28.59
C THR A 233 -30.53 -3.56 -28.35
N CYS A 234 -29.70 -3.44 -29.39
CA CYS A 234 -28.26 -3.68 -29.29
C CYS A 234 -27.48 -2.39 -29.49
N GLN A 235 -26.83 -1.93 -28.42
CA GLN A 235 -25.97 -0.75 -28.43
C GLN A 235 -24.52 -1.16 -28.68
N ALA A 236 -23.81 -0.44 -29.55
CA ALA A 236 -22.38 -0.71 -29.76
C ALA A 236 -21.57 -0.51 -28.47
N CYS A 237 -20.60 -1.38 -28.24
CA CYS A 237 -19.64 -1.21 -27.14
C CYS A 237 -18.79 0.06 -27.35
N GLN A 238 -18.22 0.56 -26.25
CA GLN A 238 -17.24 1.65 -26.31
C GLN A 238 -16.03 1.31 -27.21
N GLN A 239 -15.29 2.34 -27.64
CA GLN A 239 -14.14 2.15 -28.53
C GLN A 239 -13.09 1.21 -27.91
N GLY A 240 -12.55 0.30 -28.73
CA GLY A 240 -11.53 -0.66 -28.28
C GLY A 240 -12.09 -1.84 -27.49
N CYS A 241 -13.41 -2.03 -27.49
CA CYS A 241 -14.12 -3.03 -26.70
C CYS A 241 -14.78 -4.09 -27.59
N ALA A 242 -14.53 -5.36 -27.29
CA ALA A 242 -15.18 -6.50 -27.91
C ALA A 242 -16.36 -7.03 -27.09
N ILE A 243 -16.29 -6.92 -25.75
CA ILE A 243 -17.32 -7.40 -24.81
C ILE A 243 -17.61 -6.31 -23.79
N CYS A 244 -18.88 -5.89 -23.73
CA CYS A 244 -19.35 -4.85 -22.82
C CYS A 244 -20.53 -5.33 -21.96
N ALA A 245 -20.80 -4.62 -20.88
CA ALA A 245 -21.84 -4.96 -19.91
C ALA A 245 -23.24 -4.73 -20.48
N ASP A 246 -24.16 -5.64 -20.16
CA ASP A 246 -25.58 -5.64 -20.54
C ASP A 246 -26.52 -5.10 -19.42
N ASP A 247 -25.99 -4.70 -18.26
CA ASP A 247 -26.78 -4.30 -17.08
C ASP A 247 -26.80 -2.78 -16.85
N GLU A 248 -27.98 -2.23 -16.55
CA GLU A 248 -28.19 -0.82 -16.18
C GLU A 248 -27.39 -0.40 -14.94
N ARG A 249 -27.12 -1.32 -14.00
CA ARG A 249 -26.28 -1.02 -12.83
C ARG A 249 -24.83 -0.72 -13.18
N GLN A 250 -24.39 -1.10 -14.39
CA GLN A 250 -23.01 -0.93 -14.88
C GLN A 250 -22.90 0.02 -16.08
N PHE A 251 -24.02 0.63 -16.50
CA PHE A 251 -24.19 1.40 -17.73
C PHE A 251 -23.98 0.54 -18.99
N PRO A 252 -25.03 0.22 -19.77
CA PRO A 252 -24.94 -0.63 -20.95
C PRO A 252 -23.91 -0.10 -21.96
N GLY A 253 -23.06 -0.99 -22.49
CA GLY A 253 -21.99 -0.62 -23.42
C GLY A 253 -20.63 -0.31 -22.78
N LYS A 254 -20.54 -0.28 -21.44
CA LYS A 254 -19.26 -0.17 -20.72
C LYS A 254 -18.43 -1.45 -20.83
N CYS A 255 -17.13 -1.33 -21.06
CA CYS A 255 -16.27 -2.50 -21.20
C CYS A 255 -16.13 -3.33 -19.93
N LEU A 256 -16.22 -4.65 -20.11
CA LEU A 256 -15.82 -5.60 -19.09
C LEU A 256 -14.29 -5.69 -19.02
N SER A 257 -13.75 -6.10 -17.88
CA SER A 257 -12.29 -6.18 -17.66
C SER A 257 -11.56 -7.15 -18.58
N THR A 258 -12.27 -8.17 -19.08
CA THR A 258 -11.77 -9.17 -20.04
C THR A 258 -12.21 -8.86 -21.49
N GLY A 259 -12.91 -7.76 -21.70
CA GLY A 259 -13.65 -7.48 -22.92
C GLY A 259 -12.94 -6.55 -23.91
N CYS A 260 -11.67 -6.20 -23.69
CA CYS A 260 -10.95 -5.33 -24.62
C CYS A 260 -10.62 -6.07 -25.93
N ALA A 261 -10.74 -5.35 -27.04
CA ALA A 261 -10.35 -5.85 -28.35
C ALA A 261 -8.83 -6.08 -28.42
N GLN A 262 -8.38 -6.89 -29.38
CA GLN A 262 -6.95 -7.11 -29.61
C GLN A 262 -6.21 -5.79 -29.82
N GLY A 263 -5.02 -5.65 -29.22
CA GLY A 263 -4.27 -4.39 -29.22
C GLY A 263 -4.77 -3.33 -28.23
N TYR A 264 -5.70 -3.69 -27.33
CA TYR A 264 -6.15 -2.85 -26.21
C TYR A 264 -6.03 -3.60 -24.88
N TYR A 265 -5.85 -2.86 -23.80
CA TYR A 265 -5.87 -3.37 -22.44
C TYR A 265 -6.92 -2.65 -21.59
N TYR A 266 -7.41 -3.32 -20.56
CA TYR A 266 -8.38 -2.71 -19.64
C TYR A 266 -7.67 -1.83 -18.61
N HIS A 267 -7.97 -0.54 -18.60
CA HIS A 267 -7.46 0.41 -17.61
C HIS A 267 -8.39 0.42 -16.40
N SER A 268 -7.98 -0.21 -15.30
CA SER A 268 -8.88 -0.46 -14.17
C SER A 268 -9.34 0.78 -13.41
N TYR A 269 -8.55 1.86 -13.37
CA TYR A 269 -8.98 3.15 -12.77
C TYR A 269 -9.97 3.91 -13.66
N ALA A 270 -9.64 4.09 -14.95
CA ALA A 270 -10.50 4.79 -15.90
C ALA A 270 -11.71 3.95 -16.37
N LYS A 271 -11.71 2.63 -16.10
CA LYS A 271 -12.74 1.66 -16.49
C LYS A 271 -13.02 1.67 -18.00
N VAL A 272 -11.97 1.84 -18.81
CA VAL A 272 -12.03 1.89 -20.28
C VAL A 272 -10.92 1.03 -20.90
N CYS A 273 -11.09 0.62 -22.15
CA CYS A 273 -10.04 -0.03 -22.93
C CYS A 273 -9.11 1.02 -23.53
N ALA A 274 -7.82 0.97 -23.16
CA ALA A 274 -6.78 1.83 -23.69
C ALA A 274 -5.93 1.06 -24.72
N LYS A 275 -5.46 1.75 -25.75
CA LYS A 275 -4.64 1.12 -26.80
C LYS A 275 -3.30 0.68 -26.23
N CYS A 276 -2.81 -0.48 -26.64
CA CYS A 276 -1.48 -0.96 -26.29
C CYS A 276 -0.37 0.01 -26.77
N PRO A 277 0.81 -0.01 -26.13
CA PRO A 277 1.98 0.73 -26.60
C PRO A 277 2.29 0.47 -28.09
N THR A 278 3.00 1.40 -28.72
CA THR A 278 3.37 1.29 -30.15
C THR A 278 4.06 -0.05 -30.45
N ASN A 279 3.64 -0.70 -31.54
CA ASN A 279 4.11 -2.02 -31.98
C ASN A 279 3.88 -3.18 -30.99
N CYS A 280 3.06 -2.96 -29.96
CA CYS A 280 2.65 -4.01 -29.04
C CYS A 280 1.33 -4.63 -29.51
N ALA A 281 1.34 -5.94 -29.77
CA ALA A 281 0.17 -6.72 -30.18
C ALA A 281 -0.75 -7.02 -28.98
N ASP A 282 -0.17 -7.35 -27.83
CA ASP A 282 -0.90 -7.66 -26.60
C ASP A 282 -0.21 -7.05 -25.39
N CYS A 283 -1.02 -6.50 -24.50
CA CYS A 283 -0.57 -5.84 -23.30
C CYS A 283 -1.62 -5.91 -22.19
N TYR A 284 -1.21 -5.61 -20.97
CA TYR A 284 -2.12 -5.44 -19.83
C TYR A 284 -1.69 -4.25 -18.98
N TYR A 285 -2.57 -3.77 -18.11
CA TYR A 285 -2.25 -2.74 -17.14
C TYR A 285 -1.70 -3.37 -15.85
N ASP A 286 -0.46 -3.07 -15.50
CA ASP A 286 0.09 -3.45 -14.20
C ASP A 286 -0.38 -2.43 -13.16
N GLU A 287 -1.36 -2.82 -12.34
CA GLU A 287 -1.95 -1.93 -11.34
C GLU A 287 -0.93 -1.49 -10.28
N ALA A 288 0.00 -2.38 -9.90
CA ALA A 288 1.01 -2.10 -8.89
C ALA A 288 1.93 -0.97 -9.35
N HIS A 289 2.30 -0.97 -10.63
CA HIS A 289 3.22 0.02 -11.21
C HIS A 289 2.52 1.17 -11.94
N SER A 290 1.21 1.03 -12.18
CA SER A 290 0.35 1.99 -12.88
C SER A 290 0.83 2.31 -14.30
N ILE A 291 1.29 1.29 -15.01
CA ILE A 291 1.82 1.37 -16.37
C ILE A 291 1.31 0.20 -17.23
N PRO A 292 1.16 0.38 -18.55
CA PRO A 292 0.91 -0.74 -19.44
C PRO A 292 2.19 -1.56 -19.62
N VAL A 293 2.06 -2.88 -19.56
CA VAL A 293 3.13 -3.85 -19.80
C VAL A 293 2.80 -4.59 -21.08
N CYS A 294 3.69 -4.48 -22.07
CA CYS A 294 3.60 -5.26 -23.29
C CYS A 294 4.02 -6.71 -23.03
N THR A 295 3.30 -7.67 -23.61
CA THR A 295 3.61 -9.10 -23.51
C THR A 295 3.96 -9.71 -24.85
N ARG A 296 3.55 -9.08 -25.96
CA ARG A 296 3.90 -9.54 -27.32
C ARG A 296 4.03 -8.37 -28.29
N CYS A 297 5.15 -8.34 -29.01
CA CYS A 297 5.35 -7.40 -30.12
C CYS A 297 4.68 -7.89 -31.39
N THR A 298 4.27 -6.97 -32.27
CA THR A 298 3.76 -7.30 -33.61
C THR A 298 4.83 -7.94 -34.50
N ASP A 299 6.10 -7.61 -34.26
CA ASP A 299 7.29 -8.23 -34.87
C ASP A 299 8.26 -8.64 -33.75
N SER A 300 8.62 -9.92 -33.69
CA SER A 300 9.49 -10.47 -32.65
C SER A 300 10.95 -10.00 -32.76
N SER A 301 11.35 -9.40 -33.89
CA SER A 301 12.69 -8.86 -34.12
C SER A 301 12.94 -7.48 -33.46
N GLN A 302 11.89 -6.82 -32.93
CA GLN A 302 11.93 -5.45 -32.39
C GLN A 302 11.90 -5.37 -30.85
N LEU A 303 12.18 -6.48 -30.15
CA LEU A 303 12.03 -6.57 -28.70
C LEU A 303 13.21 -5.94 -27.95
N THR A 304 12.97 -4.83 -27.25
CA THR A 304 13.91 -4.11 -26.39
C THR A 304 13.58 -4.26 -24.90
N VAL A 305 14.64 -4.34 -24.09
CA VAL A 305 14.61 -4.39 -22.61
C VAL A 305 15.67 -3.43 -22.08
N GLY A 306 15.55 -2.99 -20.83
CA GLY A 306 16.51 -2.06 -20.26
C GLY A 306 16.10 -1.48 -18.91
N PRO A 307 16.93 -0.62 -18.30
CA PRO A 307 16.73 -0.12 -16.95
C PRO A 307 15.52 0.83 -16.80
N LYS A 308 14.97 1.34 -17.91
CA LYS A 308 13.75 2.17 -17.96
C LYS A 308 12.55 1.44 -18.59
N ILE A 309 12.69 0.14 -18.79
CA ILE A 309 11.67 -0.72 -19.42
C ILE A 309 11.25 -1.78 -18.41
N TYR A 310 10.08 -1.60 -17.81
CA TYR A 310 9.43 -2.60 -17.00
C TYR A 310 8.59 -3.53 -17.89
N GLY A 311 9.14 -4.70 -18.21
CA GLY A 311 8.58 -5.64 -19.19
C GLY A 311 9.39 -5.64 -20.48
N ILE A 312 8.69 -5.59 -21.62
CA ILE A 312 9.31 -5.44 -22.94
C ILE A 312 8.77 -4.20 -23.65
N TRP A 313 9.57 -3.68 -24.58
CA TRP A 313 9.17 -2.63 -25.50
C TRP A 313 9.42 -3.10 -26.94
N CYS A 314 8.59 -2.65 -27.88
CA CYS A 314 8.54 -3.19 -29.26
C CYS A 314 9.04 -2.20 -30.31
N SER A 315 9.81 -1.21 -29.87
CA SER A 315 10.41 -0.16 -30.68
C SER A 315 11.61 0.42 -29.93
N ASP A 316 12.26 1.44 -30.48
CA ASP A 316 13.13 2.28 -29.68
C ASP A 316 12.27 3.14 -28.73
N LEU A 317 12.70 3.28 -27.48
CA LEU A 317 12.03 4.19 -26.55
C LEU A 317 12.09 5.62 -27.15
N PRO A 318 10.97 6.34 -27.20
CA PRO A 318 10.98 7.70 -27.68
C PRO A 318 11.93 8.54 -26.82
N THR A 319 12.79 9.34 -27.46
CA THR A 319 13.64 10.32 -26.76
C THR A 319 12.75 11.42 -26.21
N LYS A 320 12.28 11.21 -24.97
CA LYS A 320 11.44 12.15 -24.23
C LYS A 320 12.15 12.56 -22.96
N SER A 321 12.13 13.86 -22.68
CA SER A 321 12.55 14.42 -21.39
C SER A 321 11.30 14.62 -20.54
N CYS A 322 11.35 14.23 -19.26
CA CYS A 322 10.29 14.44 -18.29
C CYS A 322 10.63 15.64 -17.39
N LYS A 323 9.62 16.20 -16.72
CA LYS A 323 9.84 17.29 -15.75
C LYS A 323 10.65 16.79 -14.56
N SER A 324 11.23 17.71 -13.76
CA SER A 324 12.07 17.36 -12.61
C SER A 324 11.36 16.55 -11.51
N ASN A 325 10.03 16.60 -11.46
CA ASN A 325 9.17 15.85 -10.53
C ASN A 325 8.55 14.60 -11.17
N GLU A 326 9.10 14.13 -12.30
CA GLU A 326 8.66 12.97 -13.05
C GLU A 326 9.88 12.14 -13.49
N PHE A 327 9.72 10.82 -13.61
CA PHE A 327 10.73 9.94 -14.20
C PHE A 327 10.21 9.24 -15.45
N LEU A 328 11.11 8.94 -16.39
CA LEU A 328 10.76 8.23 -17.63
C LEU A 328 10.79 6.72 -17.42
N GLU A 329 9.65 6.06 -17.61
CA GLU A 329 9.53 4.59 -17.56
C GLU A 329 8.51 4.11 -18.60
N ASN A 330 8.83 3.06 -19.35
CA ASN A 330 8.00 2.56 -20.47
C ASN A 330 7.57 3.67 -21.45
N GLY A 331 8.39 4.69 -21.68
CA GLY A 331 8.06 5.82 -22.57
C GLY A 331 7.06 6.83 -21.98
N PHE A 332 6.58 6.62 -20.76
CA PHE A 332 5.69 7.52 -20.04
C PHE A 332 6.47 8.34 -19.00
N CYS A 333 6.04 9.58 -18.77
CA CYS A 333 6.53 10.36 -17.64
C CYS A 333 5.64 10.05 -16.44
N VAL A 334 6.19 9.34 -15.48
CA VAL A 334 5.49 8.92 -14.26
C VAL A 334 5.81 9.95 -13.17
N PRO A 335 4.80 10.57 -12.53
CA PRO A 335 5.05 11.52 -11.44
C PRO A 335 5.71 10.80 -10.26
N CYS A 336 6.68 11.45 -9.61
CA CYS A 336 7.31 10.91 -8.41
C CYS A 336 6.29 10.75 -7.28
N TYR A 337 5.46 11.79 -7.10
CA TYR A 337 4.36 11.78 -6.15
C TYR A 337 3.35 10.68 -6.50
N GLY A 338 3.08 9.81 -5.52
CA GLY A 338 2.16 8.67 -5.66
C GLY A 338 2.79 7.42 -6.29
N ALA A 339 3.89 7.53 -7.04
CA ALA A 339 4.65 6.38 -7.54
C ALA A 339 5.76 5.94 -6.58
N ILE A 340 6.33 6.89 -5.84
CA ILE A 340 7.38 6.69 -4.84
C ILE A 340 6.86 7.25 -3.51
N MET A 341 6.94 6.46 -2.44
CA MET A 341 6.38 6.83 -1.15
C MET A 341 6.98 8.12 -0.61
N ASN A 342 6.10 9.07 -0.24
CA ASN A 342 6.43 10.37 0.36
C ASN A 342 7.46 11.22 -0.41
N CYS A 343 7.54 11.03 -1.72
CA CYS A 343 8.54 11.64 -2.58
C CYS A 343 7.90 12.64 -3.56
N ILE A 344 8.51 13.81 -3.72
CA ILE A 344 8.09 14.85 -4.68
C ILE A 344 9.06 15.05 -5.84
N GLY A 345 10.33 14.68 -5.67
CA GLY A 345 11.35 14.72 -6.72
C GLY A 345 12.13 13.42 -6.77
N CYS A 346 12.43 12.91 -7.96
CA CYS A 346 13.05 11.60 -8.14
C CYS A 346 13.80 11.49 -9.46
N SER A 347 14.74 10.54 -9.53
CA SER A 347 15.50 10.24 -10.77
C SER A 347 15.03 8.96 -11.47
N ASP A 348 14.51 8.01 -10.70
CA ASP A 348 13.85 6.80 -11.15
C ASP A 348 12.93 6.26 -10.04
N ARG A 349 12.21 5.17 -10.31
CA ARG A 349 11.25 4.51 -9.40
C ARG A 349 11.82 4.13 -8.03
N PHE A 350 13.14 3.96 -7.93
CA PHE A 350 13.84 3.53 -6.72
C PHE A 350 14.68 4.65 -6.10
N ARG A 351 14.68 5.85 -6.68
CA ARG A 351 15.55 6.94 -6.27
C ARG A 351 14.82 8.25 -6.06
N CYS A 352 14.38 8.49 -4.82
CA CYS A 352 13.89 9.79 -4.40
C CYS A 352 15.06 10.77 -4.20
N THR A 353 14.85 12.02 -4.63
CA THR A 353 15.80 13.13 -4.46
C THR A 353 15.22 14.25 -3.61
N GLU A 354 13.89 14.29 -3.42
CA GLU A 354 13.21 15.31 -2.63
C GLU A 354 11.94 14.75 -2.00
N CYS A 355 11.77 14.96 -0.70
CA CYS A 355 10.68 14.39 0.10
C CYS A 355 9.55 15.40 0.36
N LEU A 356 8.36 14.90 0.65
CA LEU A 356 7.26 15.71 1.16
C LEU A 356 7.65 16.38 2.50
N PRO A 357 7.05 17.54 2.85
CA PRO A 357 7.16 18.12 4.19
C PRO A 357 6.84 17.09 5.29
N GLY A 358 7.54 17.17 6.43
CA GLY A 358 7.46 16.17 7.50
C GLY A 358 8.31 14.91 7.28
N TYR A 359 9.07 14.83 6.18
CA TYR A 359 10.00 13.74 5.88
C TYR A 359 11.39 14.29 5.53
N TYR A 360 12.43 13.55 5.90
CA TYR A 360 13.81 13.83 5.50
C TYR A 360 14.35 12.76 4.55
N LEU A 361 15.28 13.15 3.69
CA LEU A 361 15.90 12.25 2.72
C LEU A 361 17.04 11.45 3.37
N TYR A 362 16.93 10.12 3.33
CA TYR A 362 17.97 9.19 3.76
C TYR A 362 18.24 8.17 2.66
N ASP A 363 19.39 8.29 1.98
CA ASP A 363 19.88 7.34 0.96
C ASP A 363 18.81 6.89 -0.05
N ASN A 364 18.09 7.88 -0.60
CA ASN A 364 16.99 7.79 -1.57
C ASN A 364 15.58 7.48 -1.02
N LEU A 365 15.42 7.42 0.31
CA LEU A 365 14.15 7.20 0.98
C LEU A 365 13.68 8.45 1.70
N CYS A 366 12.37 8.61 1.78
CA CYS A 366 11.74 9.63 2.61
C CYS A 366 11.31 9.01 3.93
N VAL A 367 12.00 9.38 5.00
CA VAL A 367 11.77 8.88 6.36
C VAL A 367 11.05 9.95 7.16
N ARG A 368 9.98 9.56 7.85
CA ARG A 368 9.15 10.52 8.61
C ARG A 368 9.92 11.11 9.77
N CYS A 369 9.70 12.39 10.04
CA CYS A 369 10.19 13.05 11.25
C CYS A 369 9.51 12.52 12.52
N ASP A 370 10.14 12.76 13.66
CA ASP A 370 9.54 12.46 14.97
C ASP A 370 8.29 13.31 15.25
N ASP A 371 7.47 12.86 16.20
CA ASP A 371 6.28 13.60 16.61
C ASP A 371 6.65 15.00 17.10
N ASN A 372 5.78 15.97 16.81
CA ASN A 372 5.95 17.40 17.12
C ASN A 372 6.98 18.12 16.24
N CYS A 373 7.57 17.42 15.25
CA CYS A 373 8.51 17.99 14.31
C CYS A 373 7.89 18.14 12.92
N LEU A 374 7.71 19.40 12.53
CA LEU A 374 7.22 19.77 11.21
C LEU A 374 8.27 19.49 10.11
N ALA A 375 9.55 19.64 10.45
CA ALA A 375 10.68 19.31 9.58
C ALA A 375 11.87 18.81 10.38
N CYS A 376 12.69 17.96 9.76
CA CYS A 376 13.88 17.37 10.35
C CYS A 376 14.97 17.13 9.30
N GLU A 377 16.21 16.93 9.75
CA GLU A 377 17.36 16.73 8.88
C GLU A 377 18.29 15.63 9.42
N ASN A 378 18.82 14.78 8.53
CA ASN A 378 19.75 13.67 8.81
C ASN A 378 19.20 12.52 9.68
N THR A 379 18.40 12.83 10.71
CA THR A 379 17.73 11.87 11.58
C THR A 379 16.32 12.37 11.92
N ALA A 380 15.38 11.44 12.14
CA ALA A 380 13.99 11.77 12.47
C ALA A 380 13.86 12.66 13.73
N THR A 381 14.78 12.50 14.68
CA THR A 381 14.85 13.25 15.96
C THR A 381 15.52 14.61 15.86
N ASN A 382 16.21 14.93 14.76
CA ASN A 382 16.95 16.18 14.62
C ASN A 382 16.08 17.18 13.85
N CYS A 383 15.20 17.82 14.58
CA CYS A 383 14.17 18.69 14.04
C CYS A 383 14.77 20.05 13.69
N THR A 384 14.32 20.59 12.56
CA THR A 384 14.67 21.93 12.07
C THR A 384 13.51 22.89 12.19
N ASN A 385 12.29 22.35 12.34
CA ASN A 385 11.07 23.11 12.56
C ASN A 385 10.08 22.28 13.39
N CYS A 386 9.29 22.93 14.22
CA CYS A 386 8.37 22.29 15.15
C CYS A 386 6.91 22.51 14.78
N ASP A 387 6.06 21.56 15.15
CA ASP A 387 4.61 21.70 15.05
C ASP A 387 4.11 22.83 15.97
N ASP A 388 2.91 23.34 15.69
CA ASP A 388 2.30 24.41 16.48
C ASP A 388 2.21 24.03 17.98
N GLY A 389 2.59 24.99 18.84
CA GLY A 389 2.67 24.79 20.29
C GLY A 389 4.00 24.22 20.80
N PHE A 390 4.96 23.98 19.92
CA PHE A 390 6.32 23.55 20.25
C PHE A 390 7.36 24.55 19.75
N VAL A 391 8.50 24.60 20.45
CA VAL A 391 9.66 25.42 20.08
C VAL A 391 10.90 24.55 19.96
N LEU A 392 11.74 24.89 19.00
CA LEU A 392 12.97 24.16 18.75
C LEU A 392 14.02 24.46 19.82
N GLN A 393 14.50 23.42 20.50
CA GLN A 393 15.55 23.48 21.52
C GLN A 393 16.61 22.44 21.21
N ASN A 394 17.81 22.89 20.81
CA ASN A 394 18.96 22.02 20.50
C ASN A 394 18.62 20.85 19.55
N GLY A 395 17.80 21.09 18.52
CA GLY A 395 17.38 20.06 17.56
C GLY A 395 16.15 19.24 17.99
N THR A 396 15.55 19.52 19.15
CA THR A 396 14.35 18.80 19.65
C THR A 396 13.18 19.76 19.82
N CYS A 397 11.98 19.34 19.45
CA CYS A 397 10.77 20.13 19.67
C CYS A 397 10.22 19.92 21.09
N VAL A 398 10.21 20.99 21.88
CA VAL A 398 9.74 21.00 23.27
C VAL A 398 8.51 21.89 23.37
N LYS A 399 7.51 21.49 24.17
CA LYS A 399 6.30 22.31 24.39
C LYS A 399 6.67 23.72 24.82
N VAL A 400 6.11 24.72 24.16
CA VAL A 400 6.47 26.13 24.36
C VAL A 400 6.31 26.58 25.82
N GLY A 401 5.26 26.12 26.51
CA GLY A 401 4.99 26.47 27.90
C GLY A 401 6.02 25.97 28.92
N LEU A 402 6.88 25.01 28.55
CA LEU A 402 8.00 24.53 29.39
C LEU A 402 9.26 25.38 29.23
N VAL A 403 9.34 26.15 28.14
CA VAL A 403 10.49 27.01 27.81
C VAL A 403 10.17 28.46 28.13
N ILE A 404 8.99 28.92 27.71
CA ILE A 404 8.46 30.26 27.97
C ILE A 404 7.19 30.10 28.79
N GLU A 405 7.30 30.43 30.08
CA GLU A 405 6.19 30.29 31.02
C GLU A 405 4.94 31.03 30.53
N ASN A 406 3.78 30.37 30.60
CA ASN A 406 2.48 30.91 30.19
C ASN A 406 2.35 31.24 28.69
N CYS A 407 3.28 30.80 27.85
CA CYS A 407 3.18 30.96 26.40
C CYS A 407 2.39 29.81 25.74
N LEU A 408 1.63 30.11 24.69
CA LEU A 408 0.89 29.15 23.86
C LEU A 408 1.48 28.99 22.46
N HIS A 409 2.01 30.08 21.88
CA HIS A 409 2.67 30.08 20.58
C HIS A 409 3.87 31.01 20.60
N ALA A 410 4.96 30.60 19.98
CA ALA A 410 6.17 31.39 19.82
C ALA A 410 6.73 31.18 18.41
N ASP A 411 7.43 32.18 17.88
CA ASP A 411 8.08 32.05 16.59
C ASP A 411 9.27 31.06 16.69
N ASN A 412 9.50 30.29 15.63
CA ASN A 412 10.66 29.39 15.56
C ASN A 412 11.95 30.20 15.46
N THR A 413 12.54 30.53 16.61
CA THR A 413 13.83 31.22 16.70
C THR A 413 14.81 30.40 17.55
N THR A 414 16.10 30.50 17.23
CA THR A 414 17.19 29.91 18.02
C THR A 414 17.42 30.60 19.37
N ASP A 415 16.69 31.68 19.65
CA ASP A 415 16.78 32.47 20.87
C ASP A 415 15.51 32.24 21.71
N PRO A 416 15.57 31.44 22.80
CA PRO A 416 14.43 31.18 23.67
C PRO A 416 13.86 32.44 24.33
N THR A 417 14.59 33.57 24.26
CA THR A 417 14.17 34.86 24.81
C THR A 417 13.47 35.77 23.79
N LYS A 418 13.38 35.36 22.52
CA LYS A 418 12.71 36.12 21.47
C LYS A 418 11.41 35.48 21.01
N GLY A 419 10.36 35.80 21.79
CA GLY A 419 9.05 36.09 21.23
C GLY A 419 8.00 35.02 21.40
N CYS A 420 7.35 34.99 22.57
CA CYS A 420 5.98 34.50 22.63
C CYS A 420 5.08 35.39 21.77
N SER A 421 4.39 34.81 20.79
CA SER A 421 3.43 35.52 19.94
C SER A 421 2.03 35.52 20.56
N THR A 422 1.70 34.49 21.35
CA THR A 422 0.41 34.37 22.04
C THR A 422 0.56 33.74 23.42
N CYS A 423 0.04 34.41 24.46
CA CYS A 423 0.07 33.93 25.84
C CYS A 423 -1.23 33.19 26.23
N ARG A 424 -1.14 32.36 27.27
CA ARG A 424 -2.30 31.80 27.96
C ARG A 424 -3.14 32.93 28.56
N GLY A 425 -4.46 32.74 28.60
CA GLY A 425 -5.38 33.67 29.25
C GLY A 425 -4.91 34.01 30.68
N GLY A 426 -5.05 35.29 31.06
CA GLY A 426 -4.46 35.86 32.27
C GLY A 426 -3.12 36.56 32.04
N PHE A 427 -2.58 36.52 30.83
CA PHE A 427 -1.29 37.12 30.47
C PHE A 427 -1.36 37.84 29.11
N TYR A 428 -0.53 38.87 28.92
CA TYR A 428 -0.35 39.57 27.66
C TYR A 428 1.11 39.54 27.22
N VAL A 429 1.33 39.64 25.91
CA VAL A 429 2.68 39.67 25.33
C VAL A 429 3.31 41.04 25.56
N ALA A 430 4.48 41.07 26.17
CA ALA A 430 5.31 42.26 26.30
C ALA A 430 6.79 41.87 26.24
N ASP A 431 7.54 42.52 25.34
CA ASP A 431 8.96 42.26 25.09
C ASP A 431 9.26 40.78 24.77
N GLY A 432 8.32 40.10 24.11
CA GLY A 432 8.46 38.68 23.77
C GLY A 432 8.22 37.70 24.93
N ALA A 433 7.76 38.18 26.09
CA ALA A 433 7.41 37.35 27.25
C ALA A 433 5.94 37.55 27.66
N CYS A 434 5.40 36.60 28.41
CA CYS A 434 4.05 36.67 28.96
C CYS A 434 4.05 37.36 30.32
N LYS A 435 3.50 38.57 30.38
CA LYS A 435 3.33 39.34 31.63
C LYS A 435 1.88 39.21 32.12
N LYS A 436 1.70 39.11 33.43
CA LYS A 436 0.39 38.89 34.06
C LYS A 436 -0.54 40.08 33.83
N CYS A 437 -1.80 39.82 33.48
CA CYS A 437 -2.89 40.79 33.53
C CYS A 437 -3.23 41.16 35.00
N VAL A 438 -4.08 42.16 35.19
CA VAL A 438 -4.76 42.35 36.49
C VAL A 438 -5.55 41.09 36.87
N ASP A 439 -5.63 40.79 38.17
CA ASP A 439 -6.34 39.60 38.66
C ASP A 439 -7.79 39.54 38.14
N ASN A 440 -8.22 38.34 37.75
CA ASN A 440 -9.53 38.05 37.14
C ASN A 440 -9.76 38.65 35.74
N CYS A 441 -8.72 39.15 35.06
CA CYS A 441 -8.77 39.48 33.64
C CYS A 441 -8.12 38.41 32.76
N GLN A 442 -8.86 37.84 31.81
CA GLN A 442 -8.44 36.76 30.92
C GLN A 442 -7.68 37.27 29.69
N LEU A 443 -8.17 38.34 29.08
CA LEU A 443 -7.58 38.93 27.89
C LEU A 443 -7.29 40.40 28.18
N CYS A 444 -6.04 40.81 28.06
CA CYS A 444 -5.65 42.19 28.29
C CYS A 444 -4.57 42.64 27.29
N LYS A 445 -4.41 43.96 27.13
CA LYS A 445 -3.32 44.57 26.33
C LYS A 445 -2.18 45.13 27.19
N GLY A 446 -2.30 45.04 28.51
CA GLY A 446 -1.41 45.70 29.46
C GLY A 446 -1.79 45.36 30.91
N PRO A 447 -1.04 45.90 31.89
CA PRO A 447 -1.17 45.52 33.29
C PRO A 447 -2.33 46.22 34.00
N GLU A 448 -2.88 47.30 33.44
CA GLU A 448 -3.91 48.10 34.08
C GLU A 448 -5.31 47.51 33.84
N ILE A 449 -6.25 47.79 34.76
CA ILE A 449 -7.64 47.37 34.62
C ILE A 449 -8.31 47.95 33.35
N SER A 450 -7.88 49.15 32.95
CA SER A 450 -8.29 49.82 31.70
C SER A 450 -7.85 49.05 30.45
N ASN A 451 -6.86 48.16 30.57
CA ASN A 451 -6.39 47.32 29.47
C ASN A 451 -7.09 45.96 29.41
N CYS A 452 -7.97 45.66 30.36
CA CYS A 452 -8.75 44.43 30.34
C CYS A 452 -9.76 44.45 29.19
N ILE A 453 -9.94 43.30 28.54
CA ILE A 453 -10.91 43.09 27.46
C ILE A 453 -11.96 42.09 27.91
N LEU A 454 -11.53 41.03 28.60
CA LEU A 454 -12.39 39.92 29.01
C LEU A 454 -12.05 39.51 30.45
N GLY A 455 -13.06 39.36 31.31
CA GLY A 455 -12.89 38.80 32.66
C GLY A 455 -12.88 37.27 32.66
N PHE A 456 -12.54 36.65 33.79
CA PHE A 456 -12.70 35.20 34.04
C PHE A 456 -12.83 34.91 35.54
N ASN A 457 -12.87 33.63 35.94
CA ASN A 457 -13.02 33.21 37.33
C ASN A 457 -14.29 33.77 38.00
N GLY A 458 -15.38 33.89 37.24
CA GLY A 458 -16.63 34.47 37.70
C GLY A 458 -16.59 35.99 37.79
N TYR A 459 -15.87 36.66 36.88
CA TYR A 459 -15.88 38.12 36.74
C TYR A 459 -16.15 38.54 35.29
N ARG A 460 -16.87 39.64 35.11
CA ARG A 460 -17.04 40.34 33.83
C ARG A 460 -16.35 41.70 33.89
N TYR A 461 -15.68 42.10 32.82
CA TYR A 461 -15.16 43.46 32.69
C TYR A 461 -16.27 44.41 32.20
N ASP A 462 -16.56 45.45 32.99
CA ASP A 462 -17.44 46.55 32.62
C ASP A 462 -16.58 47.73 32.13
N SER A 463 -16.56 47.95 30.81
CA SER A 463 -15.76 49.01 30.19
C SER A 463 -16.27 50.43 30.47
N TYR A 464 -17.54 50.60 30.83
CA TYR A 464 -18.12 51.90 31.18
C TYR A 464 -17.70 52.33 32.59
N LYS A 465 -17.63 51.37 33.51
CA LYS A 465 -17.21 51.60 34.90
C LYS A 465 -15.71 51.42 35.12
N ASN A 466 -15.01 50.79 34.16
CA ASN A 466 -13.61 50.38 34.27
C ASN A 466 -13.38 49.46 35.49
N THR A 467 -14.26 48.48 35.68
CA THR A 467 -14.24 47.57 36.84
C THR A 467 -14.47 46.12 36.44
N LEU A 468 -13.90 45.18 37.20
CA LEU A 468 -14.22 43.76 37.14
C LEU A 468 -15.34 43.44 38.15
N GLU A 469 -16.52 43.12 37.62
CA GLU A 469 -17.70 42.81 38.41
C GLU A 469 -17.81 41.29 38.62
N LYS A 470 -17.94 40.86 39.87
CA LYS A 470 -18.11 39.44 40.20
C LYS A 470 -19.52 38.98 39.80
N CYS A 471 -19.61 37.84 39.13
CA CYS A 471 -20.88 37.21 38.77
C CYS A 471 -21.65 36.77 40.01
N GLU A 472 -22.97 36.90 39.97
CA GLU A 472 -23.85 36.55 41.08
C GLU A 472 -23.97 35.02 41.27
N ASP A 473 -23.89 34.26 40.17
CA ASP A 473 -23.89 32.79 40.21
C ASP A 473 -22.48 32.24 40.51
N PRO A 474 -22.29 31.47 41.61
CA PRO A 474 -20.99 30.93 41.99
C PRO A 474 -20.46 29.87 41.02
N ASN A 475 -21.32 29.27 40.20
CA ASN A 475 -20.98 28.27 39.19
C ASN A 475 -20.78 28.89 37.80
N CYS A 476 -20.89 30.21 37.68
CA CYS A 476 -20.60 30.93 36.46
C CYS A 476 -19.10 31.21 36.31
N GLU A 477 -18.56 30.93 35.12
CA GLU A 477 -17.16 31.24 34.76
C GLU A 477 -17.07 32.66 34.18
N LEU A 478 -18.05 33.04 33.34
CA LEU A 478 -18.15 34.36 32.73
C LEU A 478 -19.60 34.81 32.65
N CYS A 479 -19.93 35.95 33.25
CA CYS A 479 -21.24 36.57 33.10
C CYS A 479 -21.30 37.49 31.87
N ALA A 480 -22.43 37.46 31.17
CA ALA A 480 -22.71 38.24 29.98
C ALA A 480 -23.65 39.40 30.31
N GLU A 481 -23.50 40.54 29.62
CA GLU A 481 -24.31 41.77 29.76
C GLU A 481 -24.23 42.44 31.15
N THR A 482 -24.60 41.73 32.22
CA THR A 482 -24.58 42.17 33.62
C THR A 482 -24.03 41.06 34.51
N ALA A 483 -23.78 41.33 35.81
CA ALA A 483 -23.32 40.31 36.75
C ALA A 483 -24.36 39.19 37.03
N LYS A 484 -25.62 39.39 36.62
CA LYS A 484 -26.74 38.47 36.87
C LYS A 484 -26.84 37.31 35.90
N TYR A 485 -26.46 37.55 34.65
CA TYR A 485 -26.68 36.61 33.56
C TYR A 485 -25.39 35.87 33.26
N CYS A 486 -25.41 34.55 33.36
CA CYS A 486 -24.24 33.76 33.03
C CYS A 486 -24.15 33.52 31.52
N GLY A 487 -23.03 33.92 30.92
CA GLY A 487 -22.74 33.63 29.51
C GLY A 487 -21.96 32.33 29.32
N THR A 488 -21.21 31.88 30.33
CA THR A 488 -20.43 30.64 30.29
C THR A 488 -20.29 30.05 31.69
N CYS A 489 -20.69 28.79 31.85
CA CYS A 489 -20.63 28.09 33.12
C CYS A 489 -19.28 27.42 33.37
N LYS A 490 -18.97 27.16 34.64
CA LYS A 490 -17.82 26.32 35.03
C LYS A 490 -17.99 24.90 34.51
N LEU A 491 -16.87 24.20 34.32
CA LEU A 491 -16.84 22.77 33.96
C LEU A 491 -17.80 21.95 34.82
N GLY A 492 -18.62 21.12 34.19
CA GLY A 492 -19.66 20.32 34.86
C GLY A 492 -21.04 20.99 34.95
N PHE A 493 -21.21 22.20 34.41
CA PHE A 493 -22.46 22.95 34.44
C PHE A 493 -22.88 23.44 33.05
N TYR A 494 -24.18 23.62 32.84
CA TYR A 494 -24.79 24.16 31.63
C TYR A 494 -25.64 25.39 31.96
N ILE A 495 -25.91 26.22 30.95
CA ILE A 495 -26.73 27.43 31.11
C ILE A 495 -28.20 27.02 31.08
N SER A 496 -28.88 27.18 32.21
CA SER A 496 -30.32 27.01 32.37
C SER A 496 -31.06 28.02 31.47
N PRO A 497 -31.98 27.57 30.62
CA PRO A 497 -32.68 28.47 29.70
C PRO A 497 -33.65 29.43 30.38
N ASP A 498 -34.15 29.06 31.56
CA ASP A 498 -35.22 29.78 32.24
C ASP A 498 -34.71 31.04 32.96
N ASP A 499 -33.45 31.02 33.44
CA ASP A 499 -32.89 32.08 34.27
C ASP A 499 -31.44 32.46 33.94
N GLN A 500 -30.84 31.87 32.88
CA GLN A 500 -29.45 32.05 32.47
C GLN A 500 -28.44 31.84 33.62
N LYS A 501 -28.76 30.92 34.53
CA LYS A 501 -27.88 30.46 35.61
C LYS A 501 -27.26 29.11 35.30
N CYS A 502 -26.25 28.71 36.05
CA CYS A 502 -25.53 27.48 35.83
C CYS A 502 -26.12 26.32 36.64
N ALA A 503 -26.66 25.34 35.94
CA ALA A 503 -27.17 24.09 36.51
C ALA A 503 -26.18 22.94 36.27
N LYS A 504 -26.09 21.99 37.19
CA LYS A 504 -25.18 20.85 37.08
C LYS A 504 -25.65 19.90 35.98
N GLY A 505 -24.77 19.51 35.07
CA GLY A 505 -25.08 18.54 34.02
C GLY A 505 -25.17 17.10 34.55
N GLN A 506 -25.85 16.23 33.79
CA GLN A 506 -26.14 14.85 34.20
C GLN A 506 -25.10 13.83 33.71
N VAL A 507 -24.40 14.14 32.61
CA VAL A 507 -23.37 13.27 32.01
C VAL A 507 -22.02 13.46 32.70
N GLU A 508 -21.43 12.37 33.20
CA GLU A 508 -20.06 12.37 33.76
C GLU A 508 -19.01 12.53 32.66
N ASN A 509 -17.84 13.11 33.01
CA ASN A 509 -16.73 13.39 32.09
C ASN A 509 -17.08 14.27 30.88
N CYS A 510 -18.19 15.02 30.97
CA CYS A 510 -18.60 15.98 29.95
C CYS A 510 -17.96 17.35 30.17
N LYS A 511 -17.43 17.94 29.09
CA LYS A 511 -16.86 19.30 29.05
C LYS A 511 -17.91 20.33 28.68
N VAL A 512 -18.74 20.05 27.65
CA VAL A 512 -19.81 20.93 27.17
C VAL A 512 -21.10 20.14 27.04
N TYR A 513 -22.13 20.57 27.76
CA TYR A 513 -23.45 19.94 27.74
C TYR A 513 -24.37 20.55 26.68
N THR A 514 -25.33 19.76 26.23
CA THR A 514 -26.47 20.25 25.45
C THR A 514 -27.40 21.11 26.31
N TYR A 515 -28.37 21.77 25.66
CA TYR A 515 -29.26 22.79 26.23
C TYR A 515 -29.99 22.40 27.54
N ASP A 516 -30.25 21.11 27.76
CA ASP A 516 -30.98 20.60 28.93
C ASP A 516 -30.09 19.85 29.94
N GLY A 517 -28.78 19.78 29.68
CA GLY A 517 -27.83 19.07 30.54
C GLY A 517 -27.93 17.54 30.51
N SER A 518 -28.79 16.98 29.65
CA SER A 518 -29.03 15.53 29.54
C SER A 518 -28.07 14.82 28.59
N ALA A 519 -27.45 15.54 27.66
CA ALA A 519 -26.46 15.03 26.73
C ALA A 519 -25.19 15.91 26.70
N CYS A 520 -24.13 15.35 26.15
CA CYS A 520 -22.82 15.97 26.02
C CYS A 520 -22.47 16.22 24.56
N SER A 521 -22.03 17.43 24.24
CA SER A 521 -21.54 17.81 22.91
C SER A 521 -20.02 17.86 22.83
N GLU A 522 -19.31 17.89 23.96
CA GLU A 522 -17.84 17.79 24.02
C GLU A 522 -17.43 17.10 25.33
N CYS A 523 -16.67 16.01 25.27
CA CYS A 523 -16.16 15.33 26.46
C CYS A 523 -14.82 15.92 26.96
N LEU A 524 -14.42 15.55 28.18
CA LEU A 524 -13.09 15.84 28.70
C LEU A 524 -12.01 15.10 27.87
N ALA A 525 -10.79 15.66 27.83
CA ALA A 525 -9.69 15.05 27.09
C ALA A 525 -9.45 13.58 27.50
N GLY A 526 -9.36 12.69 26.51
CA GLY A 526 -9.24 11.24 26.72
C GLY A 526 -10.57 10.49 26.77
N TYR A 527 -11.71 11.20 26.66
CA TYR A 527 -13.05 10.62 26.58
C TYR A 527 -13.72 10.99 25.25
N GLY A 528 -14.47 10.05 24.68
CA GLY A 528 -15.25 10.21 23.47
C GLY A 528 -16.75 10.15 23.76
N ILE A 529 -17.51 10.87 22.93
CA ILE A 529 -18.98 10.94 23.01
C ILE A 529 -19.58 9.64 22.48
N SER A 530 -20.60 9.10 23.16
CA SER A 530 -21.45 8.05 22.58
C SER A 530 -22.29 8.59 21.42
N VAL A 531 -22.70 7.70 20.51
CA VAL A 531 -23.57 8.04 19.38
C VAL A 531 -24.81 8.85 19.80
N ASP A 532 -25.37 8.56 20.98
CA ASP A 532 -26.58 9.22 21.51
C ASP A 532 -26.28 10.45 22.38
N GLY A 533 -24.99 10.78 22.63
CA GLY A 533 -24.57 11.92 23.44
C GLY A 533 -24.72 11.75 24.96
N ASP A 534 -25.25 10.62 25.42
CA ASP A 534 -25.64 10.36 26.80
C ASP A 534 -24.48 9.96 27.73
N ARG A 535 -23.31 9.61 27.17
CA ARG A 535 -22.12 9.23 27.93
C ARG A 535 -20.83 9.73 27.30
N CYS A 536 -19.85 10.00 28.15
CA CYS A 536 -18.45 10.20 27.78
C CYS A 536 -17.63 9.01 28.27
N SER A 537 -17.22 8.13 27.36
CA SER A 537 -16.43 6.93 27.66
C SER A 537 -14.97 7.16 27.32
N PRO A 538 -13.99 6.49 27.97
CA PRO A 538 -12.59 6.57 27.55
C PRO A 538 -12.45 6.28 26.05
N CYS A 539 -11.70 7.10 25.33
CA CYS A 539 -11.49 6.89 23.91
C CYS A 539 -10.79 5.55 23.63
N LEU A 540 -11.02 5.01 22.44
CA LEU A 540 -10.36 3.79 21.97
C LEU A 540 -8.83 3.97 22.06
N GLU A 541 -8.14 2.92 22.51
CA GLU A 541 -6.69 2.95 22.64
C GLU A 541 -6.05 3.27 21.28
N GLY A 542 -5.13 4.25 21.27
CA GLY A 542 -4.41 4.64 20.07
C GLY A 542 -4.99 5.80 19.26
N CYS A 543 -6.21 6.29 19.56
CA CYS A 543 -6.74 7.49 18.88
C CYS A 543 -6.03 8.78 19.34
N LYS A 544 -5.77 9.72 18.41
CA LYS A 544 -5.27 11.07 18.70
C LYS A 544 -6.31 12.11 18.28
N GLY A 545 -6.74 12.98 19.20
CA GLY A 545 -7.70 14.05 18.91
C GLY A 545 -9.14 13.67 19.25
N GLU A 546 -10.10 14.09 18.40
CA GLU A 546 -11.52 13.78 18.54
C GLU A 546 -11.80 12.29 18.28
N CYS A 547 -12.60 11.69 19.15
CA CYS A 547 -12.94 10.27 19.16
C CYS A 547 -14.33 10.05 19.75
N THR A 548 -14.97 8.96 19.34
CA THR A 548 -16.15 8.41 20.02
C THR A 548 -15.73 7.21 20.90
N ASP A 549 -16.69 6.61 21.57
CA ASP A 549 -16.48 5.34 22.29
C ASP A 549 -16.24 4.14 21.36
N THR A 550 -16.36 4.31 20.03
CA THR A 550 -16.25 3.24 19.04
C THR A 550 -15.36 3.56 17.83
N THR A 551 -15.06 4.83 17.55
CA THR A 551 -14.34 5.29 16.35
C THR A 551 -13.37 6.44 16.66
N CYS A 552 -12.27 6.54 15.90
CA CYS A 552 -11.37 7.69 15.88
C CYS A 552 -11.78 8.64 14.74
N GLU A 553 -12.62 9.62 15.02
CA GLU A 553 -13.16 10.53 13.99
C GLU A 553 -12.09 11.40 13.34
N SER A 554 -11.01 11.72 14.06
CA SER A 554 -9.90 12.50 13.52
C SER A 554 -9.17 11.79 12.35
N GLY A 555 -9.29 10.47 12.23
CA GLY A 555 -8.47 9.67 11.31
C GLY A 555 -6.99 9.62 11.70
N VAL A 556 -6.61 10.16 12.87
CA VAL A 556 -5.22 10.27 13.32
C VAL A 556 -4.98 9.36 14.51
N CYS A 557 -3.99 8.49 14.40
CA CYS A 557 -3.54 7.63 15.49
C CYS A 557 -2.29 8.19 16.16
N VAL A 558 -2.10 7.87 17.44
CA VAL A 558 -0.83 8.12 18.15
C VAL A 558 0.28 7.21 17.60
N GLN A 559 1.54 7.56 17.88
CA GLN A 559 2.69 6.75 17.49
C GLN A 559 2.55 5.30 17.99
N GLY A 560 2.90 4.33 17.15
CA GLY A 560 2.70 2.90 17.46
C GLY A 560 1.32 2.35 17.07
N TYR A 561 0.47 3.18 16.45
CA TYR A 561 -0.83 2.78 15.92
C TYR A 561 -1.05 3.27 14.47
N TYR A 562 -1.93 2.61 13.72
CA TYR A 562 -2.32 2.96 12.36
C TYR A 562 -3.84 2.92 12.16
N PHE A 563 -4.35 3.78 11.29
CA PHE A 563 -5.79 3.89 11.01
C PHE A 563 -6.22 2.77 10.05
N ALA A 564 -7.10 1.88 10.51
CA ALA A 564 -7.56 0.70 9.78
C ALA A 564 -8.94 0.91 9.13
N GLU A 565 -9.35 0.00 8.24
CA GLU A 565 -10.72 0.01 7.70
C GLU A 565 -11.73 -0.19 8.85
N GLY A 566 -12.63 0.77 9.05
CA GLY A 566 -13.62 0.79 10.13
C GLY A 566 -13.39 1.86 11.21
N ASP A 567 -12.65 2.93 10.88
CA ASP A 567 -12.44 4.11 11.73
C ASP A 567 -11.80 3.83 13.10
N THR A 568 -10.89 2.85 13.16
CA THR A 568 -10.18 2.48 14.42
C THR A 568 -8.67 2.50 14.26
N CYS A 569 -7.97 2.74 15.37
CA CYS A 569 -6.52 2.68 15.44
C CYS A 569 -6.08 1.29 15.92
N LEU A 570 -5.26 0.59 15.12
CA LEU A 570 -4.69 -0.70 15.45
C LEU A 570 -3.19 -0.59 15.71
N THR A 571 -2.64 -1.47 16.54
CA THR A 571 -1.21 -1.46 16.84
C THR A 571 -0.37 -1.78 15.60
N CYS A 572 0.73 -1.04 15.48
CA CYS A 572 1.79 -1.25 14.53
C CYS A 572 2.40 -2.67 14.60
N PRO A 573 2.42 -3.48 13.53
CA PRO A 573 3.27 -4.67 13.49
C PRO A 573 4.79 -4.35 13.61
N SER A 574 5.61 -5.31 14.03
CA SER A 574 7.06 -5.36 13.72
C SER A 574 7.91 -4.09 13.97
N GLU A 575 8.03 -3.60 15.22
CA GLU A 575 8.97 -2.50 15.59
C GLU A 575 8.84 -1.21 14.74
N CYS A 576 7.64 -0.98 14.21
CA CYS A 576 7.36 0.19 13.39
C CYS A 576 6.80 1.33 14.26
N ALA A 577 7.36 2.53 14.10
CA ALA A 577 6.93 3.71 14.83
C ALA A 577 5.70 4.37 14.21
N SER A 578 5.55 4.31 12.88
CA SER A 578 4.41 4.88 12.16
C SER A 578 4.15 4.18 10.82
N TYR A 579 2.87 4.05 10.45
CA TYR A 579 2.40 3.41 9.21
C TYR A 579 1.60 4.36 8.35
N MET A 580 1.51 4.01 7.06
CA MET A 580 0.54 4.60 6.13
C MET A 580 -0.20 3.51 5.36
N ALA A 581 -1.50 3.72 5.15
CA ALA A 581 -2.30 2.98 4.18
C ALA A 581 -2.38 3.82 2.89
N ASN A 582 -1.94 3.27 1.75
CA ASN A 582 -2.13 3.94 0.46
C ASN A 582 -3.47 3.54 -0.20
N SER A 583 -3.81 4.20 -1.30
CA SER A 583 -5.00 3.93 -2.12
C SER A 583 -5.04 2.52 -2.75
N LYS A 584 -3.96 1.74 -2.65
CA LYS A 584 -3.82 0.34 -3.08
C LYS A 584 -3.86 -0.65 -1.90
N LYS A 585 -4.30 -0.22 -0.70
CA LYS A 585 -4.34 -1.00 0.55
C LYS A 585 -2.99 -1.58 0.99
N LEU A 586 -1.88 -1.02 0.48
CA LEU A 586 -0.56 -1.44 0.91
C LEU A 586 -0.21 -0.75 2.23
N VAL A 587 -0.12 -1.54 3.30
CA VAL A 587 0.29 -1.07 4.64
C VAL A 587 1.81 -1.18 4.73
N SER A 588 2.50 -0.04 4.84
CA SER A 588 3.95 -0.02 4.99
C SER A 588 4.43 0.94 6.08
N CYS A 589 5.54 0.60 6.73
CA CYS A 589 6.14 1.45 7.74
C CYS A 589 6.86 2.64 7.10
N ASP A 590 6.76 3.84 7.69
CA ASP A 590 7.48 5.03 7.24
C ASP A 590 8.53 5.55 8.24
N ARG A 591 8.61 4.94 9.44
CA ARG A 591 9.70 5.09 10.42
C ARG A 591 9.81 3.89 11.37
N CYS A 592 11.01 3.38 11.63
CA CYS A 592 11.26 2.31 12.60
C CYS A 592 11.53 2.83 14.02
N THR A 593 11.09 2.11 15.06
CA THR A 593 11.31 2.46 16.49
C THR A 593 12.79 2.51 16.86
N SER A 594 13.62 1.69 16.20
CA SER A 594 15.07 1.61 16.44
C SER A 594 15.86 2.78 15.85
N GLY A 595 15.24 3.63 15.03
CA GLY A 595 15.91 4.65 14.22
C GLY A 595 16.79 4.09 13.10
N GLN A 596 16.91 2.76 12.96
CA GLN A 596 17.59 2.12 11.84
C GLN A 596 16.60 1.98 10.68
N VAL A 597 16.98 2.50 9.52
CA VAL A 597 16.17 2.47 8.30
C VAL A 597 16.62 1.26 7.48
N PHE A 598 15.83 0.18 7.49
CA PHE A 598 15.99 -0.92 6.54
C PHE A 598 14.80 -0.85 5.56
N ALA A 599 15.06 -0.69 4.27
CA ALA A 599 13.99 -0.66 3.26
C ALA A 599 14.05 -1.91 2.38
N ILE A 600 12.88 -2.51 2.12
CA ILE A 600 12.73 -3.65 1.20
C ILE A 600 12.23 -3.19 -0.19
N SER A 601 11.80 -1.92 -0.33
CA SER A 601 11.71 -1.15 -1.58
C SER A 601 11.05 0.22 -1.31
N SER A 602 11.32 1.24 -2.12
CA SER A 602 10.54 2.51 -2.14
C SER A 602 9.06 2.31 -2.49
N VAL A 603 8.71 1.14 -3.03
CA VAL A 603 7.36 0.74 -3.43
C VAL A 603 6.58 0.08 -2.29
N MET A 604 7.27 -0.52 -1.29
CA MET A 604 6.65 -1.26 -0.18
C MET A 604 6.98 -0.70 1.22
N GLY A 605 7.63 0.47 1.30
CA GLY A 605 8.01 1.17 2.53
C GLY A 605 9.15 0.52 3.32
N LEU A 606 9.29 0.94 4.58
CA LEU A 606 10.33 0.48 5.50
C LEU A 606 9.96 -0.87 6.12
N TYR A 607 10.98 -1.69 6.37
CA TYR A 607 10.87 -2.93 7.11
C TYR A 607 11.66 -2.82 8.40
N CYS A 608 11.00 -2.90 9.55
CA CYS A 608 11.61 -2.58 10.84
C CYS A 608 12.03 -3.81 11.66
N GLY A 609 11.75 -5.01 11.17
CA GLY A 609 12.24 -6.25 11.79
C GLY A 609 13.74 -6.46 11.58
N LYS A 610 14.43 -7.00 12.61
CA LYS A 610 15.75 -7.61 12.39
C LYS A 610 15.56 -8.74 11.38
N LEU A 611 16.27 -8.72 10.25
CA LEU A 611 16.31 -9.90 9.38
C LEU A 611 16.82 -11.07 10.22
N ASP A 612 16.05 -12.17 10.25
CA ASP A 612 16.30 -13.31 11.13
C ASP A 612 17.76 -13.76 11.09
N SER A 613 18.26 -13.96 12.31
CA SER A 613 19.60 -14.39 12.67
C SER A 613 19.87 -15.85 12.28
N ASN A 614 19.90 -16.15 10.99
CA ASN A 614 20.65 -17.29 10.45
C ASN A 614 21.99 -16.86 9.82
N PHE A 615 22.34 -15.59 9.93
CA PHE A 615 23.69 -15.12 9.67
C PHE A 615 24.55 -15.28 10.93
N SER A 616 25.51 -16.21 10.84
CA SER A 616 26.56 -16.42 11.82
C SER A 616 27.39 -15.14 11.99
N SER A 617 27.00 -14.28 12.93
CA SER A 617 27.93 -13.34 13.54
C SER A 617 28.79 -14.14 14.51
N ARG A 618 29.87 -14.75 14.01
CA ARG A 618 30.95 -15.19 14.92
C ARG A 618 31.44 -13.94 15.67
N GLY A 619 31.37 -14.03 16.99
CA GLY A 619 31.35 -12.90 17.90
C GLY A 619 32.58 -11.99 17.82
N ALA A 620 32.35 -10.72 17.53
CA ALA A 620 33.28 -9.64 17.86
C ALA A 620 33.13 -9.17 19.33
N GLY A 621 32.05 -9.57 20.03
CA GLY A 621 31.79 -9.19 21.43
C GLY A 621 32.55 -10.00 22.49
N LEU A 622 33.03 -11.21 22.14
CA LEU A 622 33.78 -12.07 23.06
C LEU A 622 35.30 -11.81 23.03
N ILE A 623 35.84 -11.35 21.90
CA ILE A 623 37.29 -11.07 21.80
C ILE A 623 37.62 -9.72 22.46
N SER A 624 36.74 -8.72 22.36
CA SER A 624 36.97 -7.41 23.00
C SER A 624 36.93 -7.49 24.53
N THR A 625 36.01 -8.26 25.10
CA THR A 625 35.94 -8.49 26.55
C THR A 625 37.11 -9.33 27.06
N ILE A 626 37.56 -10.34 26.31
CA ILE A 626 38.76 -11.14 26.67
C ILE A 626 40.06 -10.31 26.56
N VAL A 627 40.18 -9.43 25.56
CA VAL A 627 41.35 -8.55 25.41
C VAL A 627 41.35 -7.45 26.47
N ILE A 628 40.18 -6.88 26.82
CA ILE A 628 40.06 -5.88 27.89
C ILE A 628 40.31 -6.53 29.26
N LEU A 629 39.75 -7.72 29.54
CA LEU A 629 40.10 -8.48 30.74
C LEU A 629 41.58 -8.86 30.75
N GLY A 630 42.15 -9.27 29.61
CA GLY A 630 43.57 -9.58 29.48
C GLY A 630 44.47 -8.38 29.78
N LEU A 631 44.13 -7.19 29.27
CA LEU A 631 44.86 -5.95 29.54
C LEU A 631 44.69 -5.46 30.99
N ILE A 632 43.51 -5.64 31.58
CA ILE A 632 43.25 -5.35 32.99
C ILE A 632 44.03 -6.32 33.89
N ILE A 633 44.02 -7.62 33.58
CA ILE A 633 44.76 -8.64 34.33
C ILE A 633 46.28 -8.40 34.23
N VAL A 634 46.80 -8.08 33.04
CA VAL A 634 48.22 -7.71 32.87
C VAL A 634 48.55 -6.42 33.64
N GLY A 635 47.66 -5.42 33.63
CA GLY A 635 47.80 -4.21 34.45
C GLY A 635 47.83 -4.52 35.95
N PHE A 636 46.98 -5.42 36.44
CA PHE A 636 46.95 -5.85 37.83
C PHE A 636 48.18 -6.67 38.22
N ILE A 637 48.70 -7.54 37.34
CA ILE A 637 49.91 -8.33 37.57
C ILE A 637 51.17 -7.44 37.62
N VAL A 638 51.22 -6.38 36.81
CA VAL A 638 52.33 -5.41 36.81
C VAL A 638 52.26 -4.47 38.02
N ALA A 639 51.05 -4.10 38.47
CA ALA A 639 50.86 -3.19 39.61
C ALA A 639 50.96 -3.86 40.99
N THR A 640 50.62 -5.15 41.12
CA THR A 640 50.67 -5.89 42.40
C THR A 640 52.03 -5.89 43.09
N PRO A 641 53.18 -6.13 42.43
CA PRO A 641 54.49 -6.08 43.11
C PRO A 641 54.85 -4.66 43.59
N PHE A 642 54.31 -3.62 42.95
CA PHE A 642 54.50 -2.21 43.37
C PHE A 642 53.65 -1.88 44.60
N LEU A 643 52.38 -2.30 44.61
CA LEU A 643 51.46 -2.14 45.74
C LEU A 643 51.88 -2.95 46.96
N VAL A 644 52.40 -4.18 46.78
CA VAL A 644 52.94 -5.01 47.87
C VAL A 644 54.22 -4.40 48.46
N LYS A 645 55.10 -3.80 47.64
CA LYS A 645 56.25 -3.01 48.15
C LYS A 645 55.81 -1.78 48.95
N LEU A 646 54.73 -1.10 48.53
CA LEU A 646 54.17 0.06 49.23
C LEU A 646 53.50 -0.34 50.56
N ALA A 647 52.76 -1.46 50.60
CA ALA A 647 52.11 -1.98 51.80
C ALA A 647 53.12 -2.49 52.84
N LYS A 648 54.23 -3.10 52.40
CA LYS A 648 55.32 -3.56 53.27
C LYS A 648 56.14 -2.39 53.85
N LYS A 649 56.26 -1.28 53.11
CA LYS A 649 56.88 -0.02 53.59
C LYS A 649 55.99 0.74 54.59
N ARG A 650 54.68 0.44 54.64
CA ARG A 650 53.69 1.01 55.57
C ARG A 650 53.27 0.08 56.72
N GLY A 651 53.94 -1.07 56.91
CA GLY A 651 53.78 -1.90 58.10
C GLY A 651 52.50 -2.75 58.17
N VAL A 652 51.78 -2.96 57.05
CA VAL A 652 50.53 -3.73 57.04
C VAL A 652 50.82 -5.24 57.01
N ARG A 653 50.32 -6.00 57.99
CA ARG A 653 50.37 -7.48 58.01
C ARG A 653 49.17 -8.06 57.24
N VAL A 654 49.43 -8.92 56.26
CA VAL A 654 48.40 -9.66 55.50
C VAL A 654 48.28 -11.06 56.10
N SER A 655 47.10 -11.42 56.61
CA SER A 655 46.78 -12.75 57.14
C SER A 655 46.22 -13.69 56.06
N LYS A 656 46.46 -14.98 56.24
CA LYS A 656 46.30 -16.10 55.30
C LYS A 656 44.81 -16.48 55.11
N LEU A 657 44.31 -16.52 53.87
CA LEU A 657 42.99 -17.09 53.55
C LEU A 657 42.99 -18.62 53.74
N ARG A 658 41.96 -19.12 54.43
CA ARG A 658 41.72 -20.55 54.68
C ARG A 658 40.85 -21.12 53.56
N SER A 659 41.33 -22.17 52.90
CA SER A 659 40.57 -22.98 51.94
C SER A 659 39.63 -23.92 52.71
N ILE A 660 38.36 -23.97 52.30
CA ILE A 660 37.44 -25.04 52.68
C ILE A 660 36.92 -25.66 51.38
N ASN A 661 37.25 -26.95 51.20
CA ASN A 661 36.69 -27.82 50.16
C ASN A 661 35.40 -28.45 50.67
N SER A 662 34.28 -28.26 49.96
CA SER A 662 33.21 -29.26 49.87
C SER A 662 32.46 -29.07 48.56
N GLY A 663 32.20 -30.19 47.87
CA GLY A 663 31.76 -30.24 46.48
C GLY A 663 30.31 -29.82 46.22
N SER A 664 30.09 -29.66 44.90
CA SER A 664 28.86 -29.35 44.15
C SER A 664 28.15 -28.04 44.49
N GLU A 665 28.27 -27.10 43.55
CA GLU A 665 27.48 -25.87 43.35
C GLU A 665 27.68 -24.75 44.39
N SER A 666 28.57 -23.80 44.06
CA SER A 666 28.73 -22.54 44.80
C SER A 666 28.00 -21.40 44.08
N HIS A 667 26.83 -21.02 44.60
CA HIS A 667 26.28 -19.69 44.43
C HIS A 667 26.96 -18.75 45.42
N ASN A 668 27.49 -17.61 44.96
CA ASN A 668 27.89 -16.50 45.83
C ASN A 668 26.72 -15.52 45.90
N GLU A 669 26.03 -15.50 47.03
CA GLU A 669 24.98 -14.54 47.35
C GLU A 669 25.60 -13.39 48.16
N PHE A 670 25.40 -12.15 47.68
CA PHE A 670 25.76 -10.93 48.40
C PHE A 670 24.53 -10.45 49.16
N LEU A 671 24.55 -10.58 50.50
CA LEU A 671 23.65 -9.85 51.38
C LEU A 671 24.36 -8.58 51.85
N LEU A 672 23.78 -7.42 51.55
CA LEU A 672 24.14 -6.12 52.12
C LEU A 672 23.09 -5.78 53.17
N GLU A 673 23.47 -5.82 54.44
CA GLU A 673 22.75 -5.18 55.54
C GLU A 673 23.29 -3.74 55.73
N GLU A 674 22.37 -2.79 55.87
CA GLU A 674 22.63 -1.39 56.22
C GLU A 674 22.96 -1.24 57.72
N PRO A 675 23.79 -0.26 58.12
CA PRO A 675 23.93 0.12 59.51
C PRO A 675 23.08 1.35 59.88
N ASP A 676 22.39 1.25 61.01
CA ASP A 676 21.72 2.31 61.74
C ASP A 676 22.65 3.49 62.09
N LEU A 677 22.12 4.71 61.93
CA LEU A 677 22.72 5.97 62.39
C LEU A 677 21.99 6.46 63.65
N LEU A 678 22.78 6.62 64.72
CA LEU A 678 22.55 7.54 65.84
C LEU A 678 22.90 8.98 65.41
#